data_AF-A0ABD6IFM5-F1
#
_entry.id   AF-A0ABD6IFM5-F1
#
_cell.length_a   1.000
_cell.length_b   1.000
_cell.length_c   1.000
_cell.angle_alpha   90.00
_cell.angle_beta   90.00
_cell.angle_gamma   90.00
#
_symmetry.space_group_name_H-M   'P 1'
#
loop_
_entity.id
_entity.type
_entity.pdbx_description
1 polymer ?
#
loop_
_entity_poly.entity_id
_entity_poly.type
_entity_poly.pdbx_seq_one_letter_code
_entity_poly.pdbx_strand_id
1 'polypeptide(L)'
;MTKIKKFFKLSFAIGTITSLVFIPIFSFNQNKNLINNEKLATINFASKKFVVNEWNIPPPKSINVKNSSKVVSDNIELKIYLDVFKEKGNLEERIDSLLNKIKNGFKIKNIKWKIKTSKLLPIVWFYFNNVEKSKEFIEYVESLDFVKRIVFYKKVLSKNNSLHSKNHPNSKFSLWVNDYKNNNFSDVNSNLLLKQINLNFYRNIELNNLYPSSKVGVLEVGFSTLSNKYKFKNSSQIKLFGPENTSEHHGTDVSIIASGKNGINQNSQIYFSNFIDNSSWQNAIEWLVLENNVRVINHSYGSTSINPINYNDESFFIDYISRKYGVVNVFAAGNGYDNPDKDSKWIDKKQLAYNAISVGSTKYRHNVNDNFEISYFSNRDLEPNHLDLPKPLVVAPGEIILQNSETILGTSYAAPVVTGAISNIFKKFRYLNNDTYRVPIAMSILASSAHLPKYKIINKKSNGFDKTYGAGLIDFEKMIEAAENIHTMSASKNDNEAIIYTSKILALNPGQQLNIALSWMFNAGLLKENENKPELQHPSWWEWLFPTLALVKQTAQGIDYELKLKEWKNQHINENRLQLEETNSRQQHNLFSDYDLVLEKINDKGEWESVFSSQSIRSNIELIKFKTRDFGLYRYVVKKYKTTLFNNSIDDSIAVTHTITKEN
;
A
#
# COMPACT_ATOMS: atom_id res chain seq x y z
N MET A 1 0.33 -16.49 75.24
CA MET A 1 0.63 -16.39 73.79
C MET A 1 0.17 -15.04 73.27
N THR A 2 0.93 -14.44 72.35
CA THR A 2 0.92 -12.99 72.06
C THR A 2 0.01 -12.58 70.92
N LYS A 3 -0.77 -11.50 71.11
CA LYS A 3 -0.84 -10.39 70.13
C LYS A 3 -1.18 -9.07 70.83
N ILE A 4 -0.19 -8.18 70.83
CA ILE A 4 -0.19 -6.80 71.35
C ILE A 4 -1.00 -5.93 70.36
N LYS A 5 -2.06 -5.19 70.71
CA LYS A 5 -2.24 -3.96 71.54
C LYS A 5 -1.63 -2.66 70.95
N LYS A 6 -2.52 -1.66 70.71
CA LYS A 6 -2.28 -0.18 70.69
C LYS A 6 -1.45 0.36 69.49
N PHE A 7 -1.51 1.63 69.04
CA PHE A 7 -2.31 2.86 69.33
C PHE A 7 -2.20 3.84 68.11
N PHE A 8 -2.72 5.09 67.99
CA PHE A 8 -3.42 6.03 68.91
C PHE A 8 -4.64 6.74 68.24
N LYS A 9 -4.64 8.09 68.10
CA LYS A 9 -5.64 9.01 67.51
C LYS A 9 -4.93 10.26 66.94
N LEU A 10 -5.54 10.95 65.96
CA LEU A 10 -5.74 12.42 65.80
C LEU A 10 -6.47 12.62 64.44
N SER A 11 -7.68 13.16 64.30
CA SER A 11 -8.17 14.52 64.59
C SER A 11 -7.48 15.63 63.77
N PHE A 12 -8.11 16.07 62.67
CA PHE A 12 -8.36 17.51 62.40
C PHE A 12 -9.46 17.70 61.31
N ALA A 13 -9.98 18.92 61.19
CA ALA A 13 -11.16 19.25 60.37
C ALA A 13 -10.91 20.49 59.49
N ILE A 14 -11.78 20.67 58.47
CA ILE A 14 -12.07 21.91 57.71
C ILE A 14 -10.90 22.50 56.89
N GLY A 15 -11.20 22.95 55.66
CA GLY A 15 -10.37 23.95 54.98
C GLY A 15 -10.32 23.86 53.45
N THR A 16 -11.19 24.60 52.77
CA THR A 16 -10.93 25.05 51.39
C THR A 16 -9.72 26.00 51.37
N ILE A 17 -8.77 25.80 50.45
CA ILE A 17 -7.95 26.89 49.87
C ILE A 17 -7.41 26.47 48.50
N THR A 18 -7.30 27.46 47.62
CA THR A 18 -6.91 27.39 46.21
C THR A 18 -5.40 27.44 45.98
N SER A 19 -4.91 26.71 44.97
CA SER A 19 -3.72 27.10 44.18
C SER A 19 -3.88 26.54 42.76
N LEU A 20 -4.26 27.34 41.76
CA LEU A 20 -3.35 28.16 40.93
C LEU A 20 -2.14 27.37 40.39
N VAL A 21 -2.35 26.69 39.26
CA VAL A 21 -1.27 26.34 38.32
C VAL A 21 -1.38 27.29 37.13
N PHE A 22 -0.38 28.16 36.97
CA PHE A 22 -0.24 29.02 35.81
C PHE A 22 0.01 28.19 34.54
N ILE A 23 -0.76 28.45 33.48
CA ILE A 23 -0.41 28.06 32.11
C ILE A 23 -0.18 29.36 31.34
N PRO A 24 0.99 29.55 30.69
CA PRO A 24 1.29 30.81 30.01
C PRO A 24 0.43 30.98 28.75
N ILE A 25 -0.29 32.10 28.68
CA ILE A 25 -1.05 32.51 27.49
C ILE A 25 -0.07 33.06 26.45
N PHE A 26 0.28 32.25 25.46
CA PHE A 26 0.93 32.77 24.25
C PHE A 26 -0.11 33.43 23.34
N SER A 27 -0.04 34.76 23.24
CA SER A 27 -0.83 35.54 22.28
C SER A 27 -0.33 35.28 20.85
N PHE A 28 -1.13 34.60 20.02
CA PHE A 28 -0.91 34.56 18.58
C PHE A 28 -1.66 35.71 17.90
N ASN A 29 -0.89 36.56 17.21
CA ASN A 29 -1.41 37.73 16.54
C ASN A 29 -2.17 37.35 15.26
N GLN A 30 -3.26 38.05 14.95
CA GLN A 30 -4.26 37.61 13.96
C GLN A 30 -3.76 37.73 12.52
N ASN A 31 -4.01 36.69 11.72
CA ASN A 31 -4.03 36.82 10.26
C ASN A 31 -5.35 36.25 9.71
N LYS A 32 -6.26 37.15 9.32
CA LYS A 32 -7.67 36.86 9.05
C LYS A 32 -7.85 36.16 7.69
N ASN A 33 -8.08 34.84 7.67
CA ASN A 33 -8.83 34.13 6.62
C ASN A 33 -9.04 32.62 6.94
N LEU A 34 -9.60 32.30 8.11
CA LEU A 34 -9.79 30.92 8.62
C LEU A 34 -11.14 30.66 9.33
N ILE A 35 -12.17 31.46 9.05
CA ILE A 35 -13.51 31.32 9.64
C ILE A 35 -14.24 30.09 9.05
N ASN A 36 -13.90 28.91 9.59
CA ASN A 36 -14.70 27.67 9.60
C ASN A 36 -13.99 26.53 10.35
N ASN A 37 -12.65 26.57 10.50
CA ASN A 37 -11.88 25.46 11.07
C ASN A 37 -11.92 25.38 12.61
N GLU A 38 -11.99 26.51 13.32
CA GLU A 38 -11.91 26.54 14.79
C GLU A 38 -13.13 25.87 15.48
N LYS A 39 -14.32 25.92 14.85
CA LYS A 39 -15.55 25.35 15.43
C LYS A 39 -15.61 23.81 15.45
N LEU A 40 -14.67 23.11 14.81
CA LEU A 40 -14.55 21.65 14.87
C LEU A 40 -13.54 21.17 15.92
N ALA A 41 -12.56 22.00 16.28
CA ALA A 41 -11.53 21.67 17.28
C ALA A 41 -12.07 21.60 18.73
N THR A 42 -13.31 22.06 18.95
CA THR A 42 -13.99 22.03 20.26
C THR A 42 -14.82 20.76 20.51
N ILE A 43 -14.90 19.82 19.57
CA ILE A 43 -15.43 18.48 19.89
C ILE A 43 -14.33 17.75 20.66
N ASN A 44 -14.63 17.35 21.90
CA ASN A 44 -13.68 16.62 22.72
C ASN A 44 -13.62 15.15 22.26
N PHE A 45 -12.84 14.88 21.21
CA PHE A 45 -12.68 13.56 20.56
C PHE A 45 -11.96 12.50 21.43
N ALA A 46 -12.05 12.59 22.76
CA ALA A 46 -11.35 11.75 23.72
C ALA A 46 -11.89 10.31 23.82
N SER A 47 -12.70 9.85 22.85
CA SER A 47 -13.31 8.52 22.87
C SER A 47 -12.44 7.48 22.17
N LYS A 48 -12.48 6.24 22.67
CA LYS A 48 -11.71 5.12 22.12
C LYS A 48 -12.14 4.68 20.72
N LYS A 49 -13.29 5.16 20.21
CA LYS A 49 -13.80 4.80 18.88
C LYS A 49 -13.34 5.77 17.77
N PHE A 50 -12.77 6.92 18.11
CA PHE A 50 -12.62 8.04 17.17
C PHE A 50 -11.19 8.24 16.66
N VAL A 51 -11.04 8.49 15.35
CA VAL A 51 -9.76 8.88 14.73
C VAL A 51 -9.98 10.02 13.73
N VAL A 52 -9.18 11.07 13.81
CA VAL A 52 -9.16 12.18 12.84
C VAL A 52 -8.06 11.94 11.81
N ASN A 53 -8.44 11.95 10.53
CA ASN A 53 -7.49 11.96 9.41
C ASN A 53 -7.71 13.23 8.58
N GLU A 54 -6.62 13.90 8.20
CA GLU A 54 -6.68 14.97 7.19
C GLU A 54 -6.53 14.37 5.79
N TRP A 55 -7.31 14.90 4.83
CA TRP A 55 -7.27 14.47 3.44
C TRP A 55 -7.18 15.69 2.52
N ASN A 56 -5.99 15.86 1.94
CA ASN A 56 -5.69 16.94 1.00
C ASN A 56 -6.16 16.55 -0.41
N ILE A 57 -7.04 17.36 -1.00
CA ILE A 57 -7.49 17.18 -2.39
C ILE A 57 -6.78 18.22 -3.27
N PRO A 58 -6.05 17.81 -4.33
CA PRO A 58 -5.50 18.74 -5.31
C PRO A 58 -6.61 19.60 -5.93
N PRO A 59 -6.46 20.92 -6.05
CA PRO A 59 -7.48 21.77 -6.64
C PRO A 59 -7.62 21.47 -8.15
N PRO A 60 -8.84 21.50 -8.72
CA PRO A 60 -9.04 21.27 -10.13
C PRO A 60 -8.34 22.34 -10.97
N LYS A 61 -7.38 21.92 -11.79
CA LYS A 61 -6.81 22.79 -12.84
C LYS A 61 -7.93 23.08 -13.87
N SER A 62 -8.26 24.36 -14.01
CA SER A 62 -9.16 24.93 -15.03
C SER A 62 -10.57 24.34 -15.16
N ILE A 63 -11.37 24.35 -14.07
CA ILE A 63 -12.84 24.38 -14.19
C ILE A 63 -13.33 25.82 -13.98
N ASN A 64 -14.22 26.30 -14.86
CA ASN A 64 -14.89 27.59 -14.72
C ASN A 64 -15.42 27.79 -13.28
N VAL A 65 -14.96 28.84 -12.59
CA VAL A 65 -15.08 28.98 -11.11
C VAL A 65 -16.52 28.87 -10.60
N LYS A 66 -17.52 29.18 -11.44
CA LYS A 66 -18.95 29.04 -11.11
C LYS A 66 -19.44 27.58 -10.94
N ASN A 67 -18.71 26.58 -11.45
CA ASN A 67 -19.05 25.16 -11.29
C ASN A 67 -18.23 24.46 -10.19
N SER A 68 -17.03 24.92 -9.85
CA SER A 68 -16.19 24.25 -8.83
C SER A 68 -16.84 24.24 -7.44
N SER A 69 -17.58 25.30 -7.09
CA SER A 69 -18.34 25.42 -5.84
C SER A 69 -19.52 24.44 -5.70
N LYS A 70 -19.99 23.82 -6.79
CA LYS A 70 -21.00 22.73 -6.75
C LYS A 70 -20.39 21.35 -6.55
N VAL A 71 -19.16 21.13 -7.02
CA VAL A 71 -18.52 19.80 -7.07
C VAL A 71 -17.97 19.38 -5.69
N VAL A 72 -17.47 20.33 -4.89
CA VAL A 72 -17.05 20.10 -3.50
C VAL A 72 -18.16 20.49 -2.54
N SER A 73 -19.35 19.89 -2.70
CA SER A 73 -20.51 20.22 -1.87
C SER A 73 -20.48 19.53 -0.49
N ASP A 74 -19.86 18.35 -0.36
CA ASP A 74 -19.78 17.61 0.90
C ASP A 74 -18.38 17.75 1.53
N ASN A 75 -18.30 18.62 2.54
CA ASN A 75 -17.06 19.03 3.19
C ASN A 75 -16.51 18.00 4.20
N ILE A 76 -17.34 17.03 4.58
CA ILE A 76 -17.05 16.02 5.61
C ILE A 76 -17.33 14.63 5.05
N GLU A 77 -16.36 13.72 5.20
CA GLU A 77 -16.53 12.28 4.97
C GLU A 77 -16.32 11.54 6.31
N LEU A 78 -17.29 10.71 6.69
CA LEU A 78 -17.28 9.92 7.91
C LEU A 78 -17.27 8.43 7.55
N LYS A 79 -16.13 7.78 7.75
CA LYS A 79 -15.96 6.34 7.57
C LYS A 79 -16.31 5.61 8.86
N ILE A 80 -17.27 4.71 8.82
CA ILE A 80 -17.75 3.96 9.98
C ILE A 80 -17.46 2.47 9.75
N TYR A 81 -16.74 1.86 10.69
CA TYR A 81 -16.53 0.42 10.75
C TYR A 81 -17.66 -0.20 11.59
N LEU A 82 -18.39 -1.12 10.97
CA LEU A 82 -19.58 -1.76 11.54
C LEU A 82 -19.27 -3.13 12.14
N ASP A 83 -20.00 -3.46 13.19
CA ASP A 83 -20.12 -4.79 13.78
C ASP A 83 -21.29 -5.53 13.15
N VAL A 84 -21.05 -6.07 11.95
CA VAL A 84 -22.01 -6.84 11.17
C VAL A 84 -22.39 -8.20 11.80
N PHE A 85 -21.76 -8.61 12.91
CA PHE A 85 -21.86 -9.97 13.45
C PHE A 85 -23.14 -10.27 14.25
N LYS A 86 -24.01 -9.28 14.47
CA LYS A 86 -25.38 -9.50 14.97
C LYS A 86 -26.41 -9.66 13.83
N GLU A 87 -26.04 -9.35 12.59
CA GLU A 87 -26.92 -9.42 11.43
C GLU A 87 -26.83 -10.77 10.71
N LYS A 88 -27.91 -11.15 10.03
CA LYS A 88 -27.98 -12.33 9.16
C LYS A 88 -27.69 -11.95 7.70
N GLY A 89 -27.35 -12.95 6.89
CA GLY A 89 -27.10 -12.78 5.46
C GLY A 89 -25.62 -12.74 5.08
N ASN A 90 -25.35 -12.35 3.84
CA ASN A 90 -24.01 -12.03 3.31
C ASN A 90 -23.55 -10.63 3.79
N LEU A 91 -22.30 -10.23 3.48
CA LEU A 91 -21.75 -8.96 3.98
C LEU A 91 -22.57 -7.72 3.55
N GLU A 92 -23.08 -7.69 2.32
CA GLU A 92 -23.88 -6.58 1.79
C GLU A 92 -25.23 -6.47 2.51
N GLU A 93 -25.93 -7.60 2.65
CA GLU A 93 -27.19 -7.71 3.42
C GLU A 93 -27.02 -7.29 4.89
N ARG A 94 -25.92 -7.71 5.53
CA ARG A 94 -25.59 -7.31 6.92
C ARG A 94 -25.32 -5.81 7.03
N ILE A 95 -24.59 -5.22 6.07
CA ILE A 95 -24.33 -3.76 6.03
C ILE A 95 -25.66 -3.00 5.84
N ASP A 96 -26.51 -3.43 4.92
CA ASP A 96 -27.78 -2.76 4.64
C ASP A 96 -28.77 -2.82 5.82
N SER A 97 -28.81 -3.93 6.55
CA SER A 97 -29.58 -4.04 7.81
C SER A 97 -29.15 -2.98 8.83
N LEU A 98 -27.84 -2.89 9.13
CA LEU A 98 -27.31 -1.88 10.05
C LEU A 98 -27.51 -0.45 9.53
N LEU A 99 -27.34 -0.24 8.23
CA LEU A 99 -27.53 1.05 7.59
C LEU A 99 -28.98 1.55 7.73
N ASN A 100 -29.96 0.64 7.64
CA ASN A 100 -31.36 0.96 7.88
C ASN A 100 -31.64 1.26 9.37
N LYS A 101 -30.98 0.58 10.31
CA LYS A 101 -31.04 0.92 11.75
C LYS A 101 -30.50 2.33 12.02
N ILE A 102 -29.35 2.70 11.42
CA ILE A 102 -28.77 4.05 11.52
C ILE A 102 -29.75 5.10 10.97
N LYS A 103 -30.27 4.91 9.75
CA LYS A 103 -31.19 5.85 9.09
C LYS A 103 -32.49 6.05 9.90
N ASN A 104 -33.05 4.98 10.45
CA ASN A 104 -34.34 5.02 11.14
C ASN A 104 -34.23 5.57 12.57
N GLY A 105 -33.11 5.31 13.27
CA GLY A 105 -32.90 5.81 14.62
C GLY A 105 -32.42 7.26 14.69
N PHE A 106 -31.86 7.83 13.61
CA PHE A 106 -31.43 9.22 13.61
C PHE A 106 -32.62 10.18 13.49
N LYS A 107 -32.88 10.96 14.53
CA LYS A 107 -34.12 11.74 14.71
C LYS A 107 -34.34 12.86 13.68
N ILE A 108 -33.30 13.30 12.96
CA ILE A 108 -33.40 14.38 11.96
C ILE A 108 -34.02 13.85 10.65
N LYS A 109 -35.35 13.94 10.55
CA LYS A 109 -36.13 13.42 9.40
C LYS A 109 -35.81 14.09 8.05
N ASN A 110 -35.14 15.25 8.04
CA ASN A 110 -34.77 16.00 6.84
C ASN A 110 -33.25 15.98 6.57
N ILE A 111 -32.72 14.78 6.32
CA ILE A 111 -31.36 14.57 5.79
C ILE A 111 -31.42 13.85 4.46
N LYS A 112 -30.82 14.47 3.43
CA LYS A 112 -30.52 13.81 2.18
C LYS A 112 -29.26 12.98 2.37
N TRP A 113 -29.44 11.70 2.69
CA TRP A 113 -28.34 10.77 2.86
C TRP A 113 -27.54 10.61 1.56
N LYS A 114 -26.23 10.88 1.64
CA LYS A 114 -25.25 10.43 0.64
C LYS A 114 -24.37 9.41 1.35
N ILE A 115 -24.37 8.19 0.83
CA ILE A 115 -23.75 7.01 1.46
C ILE A 115 -22.99 6.21 0.40
N LYS A 116 -21.86 5.61 0.79
CA LYS A 116 -21.21 4.50 0.05
C LYS A 116 -20.94 3.34 1.01
N THR A 117 -20.82 2.13 0.48
CA THR A 117 -20.48 0.90 1.20
C THR A 117 -19.29 0.22 0.52
N SER A 118 -18.60 -0.66 1.27
CA SER A 118 -17.52 -1.51 0.74
C SER A 118 -18.06 -2.92 0.45
N LYS A 119 -17.59 -3.54 -0.63
CA LYS A 119 -17.86 -4.94 -0.99
C LYS A 119 -16.96 -5.94 -0.25
N LEU A 120 -15.86 -5.47 0.34
CA LEU A 120 -14.85 -6.31 1.01
C LEU A 120 -14.90 -6.25 2.53
N LEU A 121 -15.33 -5.12 3.09
CA LEU A 121 -15.20 -4.81 4.51
C LEU A 121 -16.53 -4.28 5.07
N PRO A 122 -16.82 -4.48 6.36
CA PRO A 122 -18.02 -3.94 7.03
C PRO A 122 -17.86 -2.43 7.26
N ILE A 123 -17.88 -1.66 6.19
CA ILE A 123 -17.55 -0.23 6.18
C ILE A 123 -18.63 0.53 5.41
N VAL A 124 -19.08 1.61 6.02
CA VAL A 124 -20.00 2.58 5.42
C VAL A 124 -19.39 3.97 5.52
N TRP A 125 -19.48 4.74 4.44
CA TRP A 125 -19.11 6.15 4.43
C TRP A 125 -20.34 7.02 4.30
N PHE A 126 -20.46 8.00 5.20
CA PHE A 126 -21.47 9.04 5.18
C PHE A 126 -20.84 10.38 4.81
N TYR A 127 -21.56 11.21 4.06
CA TYR A 127 -21.09 12.54 3.67
C TYR A 127 -21.99 13.63 4.20
N PHE A 128 -21.38 14.73 4.65
CA PHE A 128 -22.09 15.87 5.22
C PHE A 128 -21.58 17.20 4.68
N ASN A 129 -22.54 18.09 4.45
CA ASN A 129 -22.35 19.42 3.87
C ASN A 129 -22.53 20.51 4.94
N ASN A 130 -23.18 20.16 6.05
CA ASN A 130 -23.40 20.97 7.23
C ASN A 130 -22.62 20.36 8.41
N VAL A 131 -21.79 21.17 9.06
CA VAL A 131 -20.91 20.75 10.16
C VAL A 131 -21.71 20.37 11.41
N GLU A 132 -22.71 21.16 11.80
CA GLU A 132 -23.51 20.95 13.02
C GLU A 132 -24.29 19.63 12.95
N LYS A 133 -24.97 19.37 11.82
CA LYS A 133 -25.63 18.08 11.55
C LYS A 133 -24.65 16.89 11.58
N SER A 134 -23.39 17.09 11.19
CA SER A 134 -22.38 16.03 11.29
C SER A 134 -21.97 15.76 12.74
N LYS A 135 -22.00 16.76 13.63
CA LYS A 135 -21.74 16.56 15.07
C LYS A 135 -22.84 15.73 15.71
N GLU A 136 -24.10 16.16 15.54
CA GLU A 136 -25.28 15.42 16.03
C GLU A 136 -25.31 13.98 15.51
N PHE A 137 -24.91 13.77 14.25
CA PHE A 137 -24.79 12.43 13.68
C PHE A 137 -23.65 11.62 14.29
N ILE A 138 -22.46 12.20 14.50
CA ILE A 138 -21.32 11.54 15.17
C ILE A 138 -21.72 11.09 16.57
N GLU A 139 -22.29 11.98 17.38
CA GLU A 139 -22.75 11.69 18.75
C GLU A 139 -23.77 10.54 18.75
N TYR A 140 -24.71 10.54 17.79
CA TYR A 140 -25.65 9.44 17.60
C TYR A 140 -24.95 8.12 17.22
N VAL A 141 -24.13 8.09 16.16
CA VAL A 141 -23.51 6.83 15.72
C VAL A 141 -22.48 6.28 16.70
N GLU A 142 -21.83 7.14 17.48
CA GLU A 142 -20.93 6.74 18.56
C GLU A 142 -21.65 5.93 19.64
N SER A 143 -22.88 6.32 19.97
CA SER A 143 -23.74 5.65 20.95
C SER A 143 -24.20 4.25 20.53
N LEU A 144 -24.10 3.90 19.24
CA LEU A 144 -24.53 2.61 18.72
C LEU A 144 -23.54 1.50 19.11
N ASP A 145 -24.06 0.40 19.65
CA ASP A 145 -23.27 -0.75 20.09
C ASP A 145 -22.55 -1.42 18.90
N PHE A 146 -23.19 -1.43 17.73
CA PHE A 146 -22.66 -2.00 16.51
C PHE A 146 -21.72 -1.08 15.71
N VAL A 147 -21.37 0.11 16.22
CA VAL A 147 -20.35 0.98 15.61
C VAL A 147 -19.03 0.77 16.35
N LYS A 148 -18.04 0.17 15.67
CA LYS A 148 -16.73 -0.16 16.25
C LYS A 148 -15.79 1.05 16.26
N ARG A 149 -15.64 1.71 15.12
CA ARG A 149 -14.69 2.81 14.90
C ARG A 149 -15.26 3.83 13.93
N ILE A 150 -15.02 5.09 14.20
CA ILE A 150 -15.38 6.24 13.38
C ILE A 150 -14.08 6.92 12.97
N VAL A 151 -13.85 7.05 11.66
CA VAL A 151 -12.73 7.82 11.10
C VAL A 151 -13.31 9.03 10.37
N PHE A 152 -13.00 10.21 10.89
CA PHE A 152 -13.42 11.49 10.33
C PHE A 152 -12.35 11.99 9.36
N TYR A 153 -12.74 12.16 8.09
CA TYR A 153 -11.89 12.74 7.05
C TYR A 153 -12.25 14.20 6.85
N LYS A 154 -11.34 15.08 7.28
CA LYS A 154 -11.41 16.51 6.99
C LYS A 154 -10.90 16.74 5.57
N LYS A 155 -11.81 17.06 4.65
CA LYS A 155 -11.45 17.44 3.28
C LYS A 155 -10.86 18.85 3.29
N VAL A 156 -9.55 18.95 3.13
CA VAL A 156 -8.86 20.22 2.93
C VAL A 156 -8.60 20.37 1.44
N LEU A 157 -9.27 21.35 0.82
CA LEU A 157 -8.80 21.85 -0.47
C LEU A 157 -7.46 22.54 -0.20
N SER A 158 -6.37 21.97 -0.72
CA SER A 158 -5.10 22.69 -0.69
C SER A 158 -5.30 23.97 -1.50
N LYS A 159 -5.10 25.12 -0.84
CA LYS A 159 -5.00 26.38 -1.57
C LYS A 159 -3.95 26.21 -2.65
N ASN A 160 -4.17 26.81 -3.82
CA ASN A 160 -3.09 27.09 -4.75
C ASN A 160 -2.11 28.06 -4.07
N ASN A 161 -1.23 27.53 -3.22
CA ASN A 161 0.17 27.76 -3.48
C ASN A 161 0.37 27.23 -4.89
N SER A 162 0.47 28.14 -5.84
CA SER A 162 1.19 27.85 -7.08
C SER A 162 2.47 27.09 -6.72
N LEU A 163 2.94 26.23 -7.62
CA LEU A 163 4.38 26.01 -7.75
C LEU A 163 5.00 27.40 -7.95
N HIS A 164 5.36 28.05 -6.85
CA HIS A 164 5.81 29.43 -6.88
C HIS A 164 7.28 29.34 -7.22
N SER A 165 7.52 29.21 -8.52
CA SER A 165 8.71 29.65 -9.22
C SER A 165 8.99 31.11 -8.81
N LYS A 166 9.69 31.23 -7.68
CA LYS A 166 10.33 32.47 -7.23
C LYS A 166 11.82 32.18 -7.07
N ASN A 167 12.49 32.32 -8.20
CA ASN A 167 13.88 32.74 -8.33
C ASN A 167 14.91 31.93 -7.53
N HIS A 168 15.16 30.68 -7.93
CA HIS A 168 16.53 30.17 -7.88
C HIS A 168 17.26 30.65 -9.14
N PRO A 169 18.30 31.50 -9.03
CA PRO A 169 19.00 32.06 -10.19
C PRO A 169 19.83 31.03 -11.00
N ASN A 170 19.72 29.72 -10.71
CA ASN A 170 20.38 28.64 -11.45
C ASN A 170 19.48 27.41 -11.72
N SER A 171 18.17 27.46 -11.49
CA SER A 171 17.27 26.32 -11.79
C SER A 171 16.51 26.52 -13.11
N LYS A 172 16.71 25.64 -14.10
CA LYS A 172 15.90 25.56 -15.34
C LYS A 172 14.44 25.07 -15.12
N PHE A 173 13.92 25.16 -13.90
CA PHE A 173 12.65 24.54 -13.49
C PHE A 173 11.44 25.48 -13.58
N SER A 174 11.63 26.77 -13.90
CA SER A 174 10.57 27.78 -13.92
C SER A 174 9.74 27.85 -15.22
N LEU A 175 9.93 26.92 -16.17
CA LEU A 175 9.29 26.96 -17.50
C LEU A 175 8.04 26.07 -17.67
N TRP A 176 7.82 25.05 -16.82
CA TRP A 176 6.96 23.90 -17.18
C TRP A 176 5.61 23.78 -16.45
N VAL A 177 4.97 24.90 -16.10
CA VAL A 177 3.62 24.89 -15.48
C VAL A 177 2.59 25.75 -16.24
N ASN A 178 3.00 26.69 -17.10
CA ASN A 178 2.10 27.70 -17.66
C ASN A 178 1.81 27.59 -19.17
N ASP A 179 2.42 26.66 -19.91
CA ASP A 179 2.31 26.60 -21.39
C ASP A 179 1.56 25.38 -21.98
N TYR A 180 0.71 24.72 -21.19
CA TYR A 180 -0.26 23.71 -21.68
C TYR A 180 -1.43 24.35 -22.47
N LYS A 181 -1.14 25.27 -23.41
CA LYS A 181 -2.12 25.86 -24.34
C LYS A 181 -2.26 25.11 -25.66
N ASN A 182 -1.33 24.21 -26.00
CA ASN A 182 -1.43 23.41 -27.22
C ASN A 182 -2.04 22.03 -26.97
N ASN A 183 -3.20 21.81 -27.59
CA ASN A 183 -4.13 20.70 -27.36
C ASN A 183 -3.70 19.33 -27.95
N ASN A 184 -2.40 19.17 -28.27
CA ASN A 184 -1.84 18.04 -29.02
C ASN A 184 -1.03 17.12 -28.11
N PHE A 185 -1.69 16.08 -27.63
CA PHE A 185 -1.07 14.96 -26.93
C PHE A 185 0.03 14.32 -27.81
N SER A 186 1.23 14.11 -27.25
CA SER A 186 2.33 13.41 -27.93
C SER A 186 2.56 12.04 -27.29
N ASP A 187 2.67 11.00 -28.11
CA ASP A 187 2.90 9.63 -27.62
C ASP A 187 4.35 9.45 -27.16
N VAL A 188 4.60 8.40 -26.38
CA VAL A 188 5.92 8.06 -25.86
C VAL A 188 6.87 7.72 -27.02
N ASN A 189 8.13 8.16 -26.93
CA ASN A 189 9.18 7.70 -27.83
C ASN A 189 9.58 6.25 -27.45
N SER A 190 8.84 5.28 -27.98
CA SER A 190 8.99 3.85 -27.66
C SER A 190 10.43 3.37 -27.80
N ASN A 191 11.11 3.75 -28.89
CA ASN A 191 12.49 3.33 -29.15
C ASN A 191 13.46 3.77 -28.04
N LEU A 192 13.29 4.98 -27.49
CA LEU A 192 14.10 5.47 -26.38
C LEU A 192 13.71 4.82 -25.05
N LEU A 193 12.41 4.67 -24.76
CA LEU A 193 11.95 4.10 -23.49
C LEU A 193 12.31 2.61 -23.37
N LEU A 194 12.02 1.82 -24.40
CA LEU A 194 12.27 0.37 -24.42
C LEU A 194 13.78 0.08 -24.30
N LYS A 195 14.63 0.85 -24.98
CA LYS A 195 16.10 0.73 -24.89
C LYS A 195 16.61 1.01 -23.46
N GLN A 196 16.03 1.98 -22.75
CA GLN A 196 16.45 2.31 -21.37
C GLN A 196 16.19 1.21 -20.34
N ILE A 197 15.22 0.33 -20.60
CA ILE A 197 14.87 -0.82 -19.73
C ILE A 197 15.37 -2.16 -20.31
N ASN A 198 16.25 -2.13 -21.30
CA ASN A 198 16.74 -3.32 -22.01
C ASN A 198 15.60 -4.23 -22.55
N LEU A 199 14.56 -3.64 -23.16
CA LEU A 199 13.55 -4.36 -23.93
C LEU A 199 13.81 -4.09 -25.41
N ASN A 200 14.28 -5.08 -26.16
CA ASN A 200 14.55 -4.90 -27.58
C ASN A 200 13.25 -4.89 -28.42
N PHE A 201 13.29 -4.24 -29.59
CA PHE A 201 12.11 -4.04 -30.44
C PHE A 201 11.47 -5.37 -30.92
N TYR A 202 12.28 -6.35 -31.33
CA TYR A 202 11.79 -7.66 -31.78
C TYR A 202 11.13 -8.44 -30.64
N ARG A 203 11.70 -8.42 -29.43
CA ARG A 203 11.09 -8.99 -28.23
C ARG A 203 9.77 -8.33 -27.89
N ASN A 204 9.65 -7.01 -28.03
CA ASN A 204 8.39 -6.31 -27.82
C ASN A 204 7.31 -6.80 -28.82
N ILE A 205 7.68 -6.98 -30.11
CA ILE A 205 6.78 -7.58 -31.12
C ILE A 205 6.35 -9.00 -30.70
N GLU A 206 7.28 -9.86 -30.28
CA GLU A 206 6.98 -11.21 -29.76
C GLU A 206 5.90 -11.15 -28.65
N LEU A 207 6.12 -10.30 -27.64
CA LEU A 207 5.22 -10.11 -26.50
C LEU A 207 3.85 -9.55 -26.91
N ASN A 208 3.79 -8.70 -27.94
CA ASN A 208 2.55 -8.07 -28.39
C ASN A 208 1.65 -9.01 -29.21
N ASN A 209 2.20 -10.11 -29.71
CA ASN A 209 1.46 -11.16 -30.44
C ASN A 209 0.91 -12.27 -29.52
N LEU A 210 1.21 -12.24 -28.21
CA LEU A 210 0.70 -13.22 -27.24
C LEU A 210 -0.79 -12.99 -26.91
N TYR A 211 -1.57 -14.08 -26.91
CA TYR A 211 -3.02 -14.11 -26.60
C TYR A 211 -3.36 -15.06 -25.45
N PRO A 212 -4.23 -14.69 -24.48
CA PRO A 212 -5.04 -13.47 -24.47
C PRO A 212 -4.25 -12.22 -24.03
N SER A 213 -4.86 -11.06 -24.25
CA SER A 213 -4.40 -9.78 -23.71
C SER A 213 -4.41 -9.79 -22.17
N SER A 214 -3.45 -9.09 -21.57
CA SER A 214 -3.39 -8.88 -20.11
C SER A 214 -4.22 -7.66 -19.72
N LYS A 215 -4.64 -7.58 -18.45
CA LYS A 215 -5.38 -6.44 -17.89
C LYS A 215 -4.44 -5.59 -17.04
N VAL A 216 -4.45 -4.27 -17.26
CA VAL A 216 -3.68 -3.30 -16.48
C VAL A 216 -4.64 -2.28 -15.86
N GLY A 217 -4.59 -2.13 -14.55
CA GLY A 217 -5.32 -1.09 -13.84
C GLY A 217 -4.51 0.19 -13.75
N VAL A 218 -5.16 1.33 -13.91
CA VAL A 218 -4.59 2.66 -13.61
C VAL A 218 -5.56 3.37 -12.69
N LEU A 219 -5.08 3.74 -11.51
CA LEU A 219 -5.86 4.43 -10.49
C LEU A 219 -5.21 5.79 -10.19
N GLU A 220 -5.94 6.87 -10.42
CA GLU A 220 -5.45 8.24 -10.27
C GLU A 220 -6.20 9.04 -9.19
N VAL A 221 -5.52 10.00 -8.58
CA VAL A 221 -6.12 10.94 -7.62
C VAL A 221 -6.62 12.20 -8.33
N GLY A 222 -7.67 12.81 -7.80
CA GLY A 222 -8.17 14.09 -8.29
C GLY A 222 -9.17 13.93 -9.44
N PHE A 223 -9.01 14.74 -10.49
CA PHE A 223 -10.00 14.89 -11.56
C PHE A 223 -9.55 14.22 -12.87
N SER A 224 -8.37 13.59 -12.87
CA SER A 224 -7.78 12.96 -14.06
C SER A 224 -8.72 11.96 -14.73
N THR A 225 -8.78 12.02 -16.06
CA THR A 225 -9.48 11.03 -16.88
C THR A 225 -8.59 10.49 -17.99
N LEU A 226 -9.09 9.46 -18.68
CA LEU A 226 -8.49 8.92 -19.88
C LEU A 226 -9.01 9.70 -21.10
N SER A 227 -8.10 10.32 -21.84
CA SER A 227 -8.46 11.19 -22.97
C SER A 227 -9.07 10.41 -24.13
N ASN A 228 -10.33 10.73 -24.46
CA ASN A 228 -11.05 10.18 -25.62
C ASN A 228 -10.35 10.43 -26.97
N LYS A 229 -9.34 11.32 -27.02
CA LYS A 229 -8.52 11.55 -28.22
C LYS A 229 -7.52 10.42 -28.48
N TYR A 230 -7.06 9.70 -27.45
CA TYR A 230 -6.08 8.63 -27.61
C TYR A 230 -6.77 7.27 -27.78
N LYS A 231 -6.33 6.50 -28.79
CA LYS A 231 -6.87 5.16 -29.07
C LYS A 231 -5.87 4.09 -28.66
N PHE A 232 -6.20 3.36 -27.59
CA PHE A 232 -5.52 2.14 -27.20
C PHE A 232 -5.81 1.01 -28.20
N LYS A 233 -4.90 0.02 -28.30
CA LYS A 233 -5.08 -1.15 -29.19
C LYS A 233 -6.31 -1.97 -28.81
N ASN A 234 -6.58 -2.10 -27.51
CA ASN A 234 -7.77 -2.75 -26.95
C ASN A 234 -8.69 -1.70 -26.31
N SER A 235 -10.01 -1.86 -26.45
CA SER A 235 -11.01 -0.97 -25.86
C SER A 235 -10.83 -0.85 -24.34
N SER A 236 -10.51 0.36 -23.88
CA SER A 236 -10.32 0.65 -22.46
C SER A 236 -11.66 0.62 -21.71
N GLN A 237 -11.62 0.22 -20.45
CA GLN A 237 -12.76 0.25 -19.54
C GLN A 237 -12.55 1.39 -18.54
N ILE A 238 -13.54 2.26 -18.37
CA ILE A 238 -13.42 3.49 -17.58
C ILE A 238 -14.57 3.53 -16.56
N LYS A 239 -14.26 3.68 -15.27
CA LYS A 239 -15.24 3.99 -14.22
C LYS A 239 -14.68 5.02 -13.26
N LEU A 240 -15.18 6.24 -13.35
CA LEU A 240 -14.74 7.36 -12.52
C LEU A 240 -15.53 7.34 -11.20
N PHE A 241 -14.83 7.40 -10.07
CA PHE A 241 -15.46 7.56 -8.74
C PHE A 241 -15.25 8.98 -8.19
N GLY A 242 -14.42 9.78 -8.85
CA GLY A 242 -14.38 11.24 -8.77
C GLY A 242 -15.03 11.90 -9.99
N PRO A 243 -15.13 13.24 -9.99
CA PRO A 243 -15.53 14.03 -11.16
C PRO A 243 -14.57 13.87 -12.35
N GLU A 244 -15.08 14.16 -13.54
CA GLU A 244 -14.31 14.20 -14.79
C GLU A 244 -13.69 15.59 -15.02
N ASN A 245 -12.40 15.62 -15.37
CA ASN A 245 -11.74 16.77 -15.98
C ASN A 245 -10.88 16.34 -17.18
N THR A 246 -11.40 16.54 -18.39
CA THR A 246 -10.73 16.19 -19.64
C THR A 246 -9.50 17.06 -19.97
N SER A 247 -9.23 18.13 -19.20
CA SER A 247 -7.99 18.91 -19.29
C SER A 247 -6.87 18.40 -18.38
N GLU A 248 -7.08 17.36 -17.57
CA GLU A 248 -6.06 16.77 -16.71
C GLU A 248 -5.47 15.49 -17.34
N HIS A 249 -4.31 15.64 -17.98
CA HIS A 249 -3.72 14.61 -18.84
C HIS A 249 -2.88 13.54 -18.11
N HIS A 250 -2.55 13.73 -16.84
CA HIS A 250 -1.63 12.85 -16.08
C HIS A 250 -2.00 11.34 -16.18
N GLY A 251 -3.25 10.99 -15.90
CA GLY A 251 -3.73 9.60 -16.02
C GLY A 251 -3.75 9.06 -17.45
N THR A 252 -3.82 9.94 -18.45
CA THR A 252 -3.66 9.57 -19.86
C THR A 252 -2.20 9.23 -20.16
N ASP A 253 -1.25 10.10 -19.79
CA ASP A 253 0.19 9.86 -19.93
C ASP A 253 0.61 8.53 -19.29
N VAL A 254 0.21 8.31 -18.03
CA VAL A 254 0.49 7.12 -17.23
C VAL A 254 -0.06 5.85 -17.88
N SER A 255 -1.30 5.90 -18.37
CA SER A 255 -1.92 4.77 -19.09
C SER A 255 -1.18 4.45 -20.40
N ILE A 256 -0.63 5.45 -21.06
CA ILE A 256 0.04 5.32 -22.35
C ILE A 256 1.45 4.78 -22.22
N ILE A 257 2.18 5.16 -21.16
CA ILE A 257 3.46 4.54 -20.80
C ILE A 257 3.27 3.04 -20.51
N ALA A 258 2.26 2.67 -19.71
CA ALA A 258 2.02 1.27 -19.35
C ALA A 258 1.54 0.43 -20.56
N SER A 259 0.57 0.93 -21.32
CA SER A 259 -0.25 0.13 -22.24
C SER A 259 -0.65 0.83 -23.54
N GLY A 260 -0.16 2.04 -23.80
CA GLY A 260 -0.40 2.75 -25.05
C GLY A 260 0.19 2.02 -26.26
N LYS A 261 -0.14 2.49 -27.47
CA LYS A 261 0.38 1.95 -28.72
C LYS A 261 1.92 1.93 -28.76
N ASN A 262 2.55 2.91 -28.12
CA ASN A 262 4.02 3.02 -27.99
C ASN A 262 4.53 2.75 -26.55
N GLY A 263 3.65 2.27 -25.66
CA GLY A 263 3.99 1.91 -24.28
C GLY A 263 4.70 0.57 -24.15
N ILE A 264 4.87 0.11 -22.91
CA ILE A 264 5.57 -1.13 -22.58
C ILE A 264 4.76 -2.38 -22.94
N ASN A 265 3.46 -2.43 -22.65
CA ASN A 265 2.59 -3.57 -22.95
C ASN A 265 1.45 -3.16 -23.89
N GLN A 266 1.79 -2.98 -25.17
CA GLN A 266 0.94 -2.42 -26.22
C GLN A 266 -0.32 -3.26 -26.54
N ASN A 267 -0.36 -4.52 -26.08
CA ASN A 267 -1.51 -5.42 -26.24
C ASN A 267 -2.24 -5.74 -24.92
N SER A 268 -2.12 -4.89 -23.90
CA SER A 268 -2.97 -4.99 -22.70
C SER A 268 -4.27 -4.20 -22.85
N GLN A 269 -5.26 -4.51 -22.02
CA GLN A 269 -6.49 -3.75 -21.86
C GLN A 269 -6.36 -2.87 -20.61
N ILE A 270 -6.54 -1.55 -20.79
CA ILE A 270 -6.57 -0.57 -19.70
C ILE A 270 -7.92 -0.61 -19.00
N TYR A 271 -7.86 -0.63 -17.66
CA TYR A 271 -8.95 -0.36 -16.75
C TYR A 271 -8.61 0.91 -15.97
N PHE A 272 -9.20 2.04 -16.36
CA PHE A 272 -8.91 3.35 -15.77
C PHE A 272 -9.97 3.74 -14.74
N SER A 273 -9.51 4.27 -13.60
CA SER A 273 -10.38 4.83 -12.57
C SER A 273 -9.72 6.01 -11.86
N ASN A 274 -10.55 6.89 -11.29
CA ASN A 274 -10.09 8.01 -10.48
C ASN A 274 -10.83 8.08 -9.13
N PHE A 275 -10.23 8.78 -8.16
CA PHE A 275 -10.82 9.01 -6.84
C PHE A 275 -10.45 10.39 -6.28
N ILE A 276 -11.30 10.93 -5.41
CA ILE A 276 -11.07 12.20 -4.71
C ILE A 276 -11.06 12.06 -3.18
N ASP A 277 -11.50 10.92 -2.66
CA ASP A 277 -11.73 10.68 -1.23
C ASP A 277 -11.55 9.21 -0.84
N ASN A 278 -11.60 8.86 0.46
CA ASN A 278 -11.19 7.53 0.93
C ASN A 278 -12.11 6.42 0.42
N SER A 279 -13.41 6.69 0.37
CA SER A 279 -14.42 5.78 -0.19
C SER A 279 -14.35 5.62 -1.70
N SER A 280 -14.15 6.70 -2.48
CA SER A 280 -13.90 6.55 -3.92
C SER A 280 -12.62 5.77 -4.21
N TRP A 281 -11.57 5.96 -3.40
CA TRP A 281 -10.33 5.20 -3.49
C TRP A 281 -10.55 3.70 -3.30
N GLN A 282 -11.21 3.31 -2.20
CA GLN A 282 -11.42 1.89 -1.89
C GLN A 282 -12.36 1.22 -2.91
N ASN A 283 -13.45 1.89 -3.29
CA ASN A 283 -14.43 1.33 -4.22
C ASN A 283 -13.89 1.24 -5.67
N ALA A 284 -12.95 2.12 -6.05
CA ALA A 284 -12.22 2.00 -7.32
C ALA A 284 -11.31 0.76 -7.36
N ILE A 285 -10.60 0.48 -6.26
CA ILE A 285 -9.82 -0.77 -6.11
C ILE A 285 -10.74 -1.99 -6.16
N GLU A 286 -11.87 -1.96 -5.44
CA GLU A 286 -12.84 -3.07 -5.45
C GLU A 286 -13.42 -3.31 -6.85
N TRP A 287 -13.68 -2.25 -7.63
CA TRP A 287 -14.08 -2.38 -9.04
C TRP A 287 -12.98 -3.01 -9.91
N LEU A 288 -11.73 -2.56 -9.79
CA LEU A 288 -10.60 -3.14 -10.54
C LEU A 288 -10.43 -4.63 -10.21
N VAL A 289 -10.39 -4.99 -8.93
CA VAL A 289 -10.00 -6.33 -8.46
C VAL A 289 -11.14 -7.35 -8.57
N LEU A 290 -12.35 -6.98 -8.12
CA LEU A 290 -13.49 -7.90 -8.01
C LEU A 290 -14.36 -7.93 -9.27
N GLU A 291 -14.79 -6.76 -9.76
CA GLU A 291 -15.69 -6.69 -10.92
C GLU A 291 -14.96 -6.99 -12.24
N ASN A 292 -13.66 -6.68 -12.33
CA ASN A 292 -12.92 -6.73 -13.60
C ASN A 292 -11.74 -7.70 -13.64
N ASN A 293 -11.42 -8.37 -12.51
CA ASN A 293 -10.31 -9.31 -12.40
C ASN A 293 -8.94 -8.72 -12.81
N VAL A 294 -8.70 -7.44 -12.48
CA VAL A 294 -7.39 -6.80 -12.66
C VAL A 294 -6.43 -7.30 -11.58
N ARG A 295 -5.17 -7.55 -11.95
CA ARG A 295 -4.14 -8.14 -11.08
C ARG A 295 -2.80 -7.40 -11.06
N VAL A 296 -2.62 -6.40 -11.92
CA VAL A 296 -1.49 -5.45 -11.86
C VAL A 296 -2.08 -4.05 -11.95
N ILE A 297 -1.87 -3.22 -10.94
CA ILE A 297 -2.47 -1.89 -10.82
C ILE A 297 -1.36 -0.85 -10.63
N ASN A 298 -1.39 0.21 -11.44
CA ASN A 298 -0.55 1.39 -11.27
C ASN A 298 -1.24 2.44 -10.37
N HIS A 299 -0.45 3.03 -9.47
CA HIS A 299 -0.85 4.09 -8.56
C HIS A 299 0.15 5.24 -8.65
N SER A 300 -0.13 6.26 -9.47
CA SER A 300 0.76 7.43 -9.63
C SER A 300 0.39 8.60 -8.69
N TYR A 301 0.12 8.26 -7.43
CA TYR A 301 -0.24 9.20 -6.36
C TYR A 301 0.40 8.79 -5.02
N GLY A 302 0.58 9.76 -4.13
CA GLY A 302 1.20 9.57 -2.81
C GLY A 302 0.73 10.58 -1.78
N SER A 303 1.37 10.58 -0.61
CA SER A 303 1.15 11.58 0.43
C SER A 303 1.74 12.94 0.03
N THR A 304 1.05 14.03 0.38
CA THR A 304 1.57 15.41 0.31
C THR A 304 2.03 15.93 1.67
N SER A 305 2.06 15.07 2.70
CA SER A 305 2.50 15.45 4.04
C SER A 305 4.02 15.53 4.11
N ILE A 306 4.55 16.67 4.55
CA ILE A 306 5.97 16.88 4.84
C ILE A 306 6.44 15.96 5.99
N ASN A 307 5.55 15.69 6.95
CA ASN A 307 5.78 14.71 8.00
C ASN A 307 5.41 13.30 7.51
N PRO A 308 6.20 12.27 7.84
CA PRO A 308 5.90 10.90 7.42
C PRO A 308 4.61 10.37 8.05
N ILE A 309 3.87 9.57 7.28
CA ILE A 309 2.67 8.87 7.75
C ILE A 309 2.95 7.37 7.87
N ASN A 310 3.03 6.90 9.13
CA ASN A 310 3.22 5.50 9.47
C ASN A 310 2.17 4.54 8.84
N TYR A 311 2.56 3.27 8.74
CA TYR A 311 1.72 2.16 8.28
C TYR A 311 0.38 2.12 9.04
N ASN A 312 -0.73 1.99 8.31
CA ASN A 312 -2.08 2.10 8.87
C ASN A 312 -3.11 1.22 8.12
N ASP A 313 -4.40 1.34 8.48
CA ASP A 313 -5.53 0.66 7.84
C ASP A 313 -5.51 0.66 6.29
N GLU A 314 -5.09 1.75 5.65
CA GLU A 314 -5.04 1.83 4.18
C GLU A 314 -3.89 0.99 3.63
N SER A 315 -2.73 1.00 4.29
CA SER A 315 -1.59 0.11 4.00
C SER A 315 -1.99 -1.36 4.18
N PHE A 316 -2.66 -1.66 5.31
CA PHE A 316 -3.16 -2.99 5.66
C PHE A 316 -4.26 -3.49 4.71
N PHE A 317 -5.02 -2.59 4.08
CA PHE A 317 -5.95 -2.94 3.00
C PHE A 317 -5.23 -3.28 1.70
N ILE A 318 -4.20 -2.51 1.32
CA ILE A 318 -3.35 -2.84 0.15
C ILE A 318 -2.67 -4.20 0.35
N ASP A 319 -2.14 -4.49 1.53
CA ASP A 319 -1.51 -5.78 1.79
C ASP A 319 -2.51 -6.95 1.76
N TYR A 320 -3.75 -6.73 2.22
CA TYR A 320 -4.83 -7.73 2.15
C TYR A 320 -5.28 -8.04 0.72
N ILE A 321 -5.49 -7.02 -0.13
CA ILE A 321 -5.86 -7.28 -1.54
C ILE A 321 -4.71 -7.96 -2.30
N SER A 322 -3.46 -7.59 -1.98
CA SER A 322 -2.27 -8.27 -2.48
C SER A 322 -2.26 -9.74 -2.04
N ARG A 323 -2.46 -10.05 -0.75
CA ARG A 323 -2.35 -11.42 -0.22
C ARG A 323 -3.52 -12.33 -0.59
N LYS A 324 -4.75 -11.80 -0.64
CA LYS A 324 -5.98 -12.58 -0.91
C LYS A 324 -6.26 -12.81 -2.39
N TYR A 325 -5.96 -11.81 -3.22
CA TYR A 325 -6.28 -11.82 -4.65
C TYR A 325 -5.02 -11.74 -5.52
N GLY A 326 -3.82 -11.84 -4.95
CA GLY A 326 -2.54 -11.74 -5.65
C GLY A 326 -2.33 -10.44 -6.41
N VAL A 327 -2.94 -9.33 -5.98
CA VAL A 327 -2.89 -8.06 -6.72
C VAL A 327 -1.51 -7.42 -6.57
N VAL A 328 -0.82 -7.20 -7.68
CA VAL A 328 0.45 -6.48 -7.70
C VAL A 328 0.17 -4.98 -7.80
N ASN A 329 0.23 -4.30 -6.66
CA ASN A 329 0.05 -2.86 -6.56
C ASN A 329 1.41 -2.16 -6.76
N VAL A 330 1.54 -1.38 -7.83
CA VAL A 330 2.76 -0.64 -8.21
C VAL A 330 2.54 0.85 -7.97
N PHE A 331 3.27 1.41 -7.01
CA PHE A 331 3.19 2.82 -6.62
C PHE A 331 4.40 3.60 -7.11
N ALA A 332 4.17 4.83 -7.56
CA ALA A 332 5.21 5.84 -7.63
C ALA A 332 5.81 6.10 -6.24
N ALA A 333 7.11 6.39 -6.12
CA ALA A 333 7.73 6.70 -4.83
C ALA A 333 7.36 8.10 -4.29
N GLY A 334 7.13 9.08 -5.18
CA GLY A 334 6.92 10.50 -4.83
C GLY A 334 8.07 11.39 -5.33
N ASN A 335 7.82 12.72 -5.36
CA ASN A 335 8.64 13.70 -6.08
C ASN A 335 9.08 14.90 -5.20
N GLY A 336 9.26 14.72 -3.89
CA GLY A 336 9.57 15.80 -2.94
C GLY A 336 10.96 15.76 -2.31
N TYR A 337 11.85 14.85 -2.76
CA TYR A 337 13.15 14.64 -2.11
C TYR A 337 14.05 15.88 -2.11
N ASP A 338 14.03 16.67 -3.18
CA ASP A 338 14.87 17.86 -3.38
C ASP A 338 14.33 19.13 -2.71
N ASN A 339 13.09 19.12 -2.24
CA ASN A 339 12.40 20.26 -1.63
C ASN A 339 11.62 19.82 -0.37
N PRO A 340 12.29 19.19 0.62
CA PRO A 340 11.65 18.49 1.72
C PRO A 340 10.90 19.41 2.70
N ASP A 341 11.14 20.72 2.66
CA ASP A 341 10.45 21.72 3.49
C ASP A 341 9.04 22.06 2.97
N LYS A 342 8.68 21.58 1.76
CA LYS A 342 7.40 21.88 1.10
C LYS A 342 6.70 20.65 0.56
N ASP A 343 7.46 19.67 0.11
CA ASP A 343 6.98 18.46 -0.55
C ASP A 343 7.37 17.22 0.27
N SER A 344 6.56 16.17 0.21
CA SER A 344 6.87 14.93 0.95
C SER A 344 8.06 14.22 0.32
N LYS A 345 9.14 14.03 1.08
CA LYS A 345 10.31 13.22 0.68
C LYS A 345 10.17 11.71 0.97
N TRP A 346 9.12 11.34 1.70
CA TRP A 346 8.92 10.01 2.28
C TRP A 346 8.23 9.05 1.32
N ILE A 347 8.48 7.74 1.49
CA ILE A 347 7.66 6.68 0.89
C ILE A 347 6.80 6.10 2.02
N ASP A 348 5.60 6.66 2.19
CA ASP A 348 4.78 6.46 3.39
C ASP A 348 3.41 5.84 3.08
N LYS A 349 2.55 5.70 4.11
CA LYS A 349 1.12 5.41 3.97
C LYS A 349 0.83 4.22 3.03
N LYS A 350 0.21 4.44 1.86
CA LYS A 350 -0.16 3.39 0.89
C LYS A 350 1.05 2.82 0.15
N GLN A 351 2.06 3.65 -0.11
CA GLN A 351 3.28 3.30 -0.84
C GLN A 351 4.20 2.40 0.03
N LEU A 352 4.10 2.57 1.35
CA LEU A 352 4.80 1.80 2.38
C LEU A 352 4.28 0.36 2.55
N ALA A 353 3.06 0.03 2.10
CA ALA A 353 2.44 -1.30 2.24
C ALA A 353 3.40 -2.43 1.81
N TYR A 354 3.54 -3.47 2.64
CA TYR A 354 4.67 -4.41 2.56
C TYR A 354 4.63 -5.32 1.32
N ASN A 355 3.43 -5.61 0.82
CA ASN A 355 3.16 -6.36 -0.41
C ASN A 355 3.06 -5.45 -1.66
N ALA A 356 3.38 -4.16 -1.55
CA ALA A 356 3.34 -3.21 -2.67
C ALA A 356 4.75 -2.89 -3.21
N ILE A 357 4.84 -2.67 -4.51
CA ILE A 357 6.09 -2.28 -5.19
C ILE A 357 6.13 -0.76 -5.24
N SER A 358 7.14 -0.13 -4.63
CA SER A 358 7.38 1.31 -4.79
C SER A 358 8.50 1.55 -5.80
N VAL A 359 8.30 2.49 -6.73
CA VAL A 359 9.17 2.73 -7.89
C VAL A 359 9.76 4.14 -7.85
N GLY A 360 11.08 4.22 -7.76
CA GLY A 360 11.82 5.47 -7.90
C GLY A 360 12.09 5.85 -9.36
N SER A 361 12.47 7.10 -9.60
CA SER A 361 12.70 7.64 -10.94
C SER A 361 14.19 7.74 -11.25
N THR A 362 14.60 7.30 -12.44
CA THR A 362 15.90 7.65 -13.03
C THR A 362 15.79 8.77 -14.04
N LYS A 363 16.89 9.51 -14.18
CA LYS A 363 17.07 10.51 -15.25
C LYS A 363 17.02 9.87 -16.63
N TYR A 364 16.71 10.68 -17.64
CA TYR A 364 16.83 10.26 -19.04
C TYR A 364 18.30 10.00 -19.39
N ARG A 365 18.55 8.93 -20.16
CA ARG A 365 19.86 8.63 -20.76
C ARG A 365 19.77 8.63 -22.27
N HIS A 366 20.65 9.41 -22.92
CA HIS A 366 20.76 9.41 -24.38
C HIS A 366 21.46 8.14 -24.89
N ASN A 367 22.53 7.72 -24.22
CA ASN A 367 23.19 6.44 -24.45
C ASN A 367 22.98 5.51 -23.25
N VAL A 368 22.55 4.27 -23.51
CA VAL A 368 22.19 3.31 -22.45
C VAL A 368 23.40 2.62 -21.83
N ASN A 369 24.56 2.75 -22.46
CA ASN A 369 25.84 2.35 -21.88
C ASN A 369 26.33 3.37 -20.83
N ASP A 370 25.77 4.60 -20.83
CA ASP A 370 26.07 5.59 -19.81
C ASP A 370 25.50 5.15 -18.46
N ASN A 371 26.23 5.45 -17.39
CA ASN A 371 25.79 5.14 -16.05
C ASN A 371 24.50 5.90 -15.70
N PHE A 372 23.51 5.23 -15.09
CA PHE A 372 22.24 5.88 -14.77
C PHE A 372 22.27 6.62 -13.43
N GLU A 373 21.43 7.64 -13.33
CA GLU A 373 21.30 8.46 -12.13
C GLU A 373 19.87 8.45 -11.61
N ILE A 374 19.72 8.54 -10.28
CA ILE A 374 18.43 8.85 -9.68
C ILE A 374 18.02 10.27 -10.08
N SER A 375 16.74 10.48 -10.38
CA SER A 375 16.17 11.81 -10.54
C SER A 375 16.20 12.53 -9.20
N TYR A 376 16.56 13.81 -9.19
CA TYR A 376 16.82 14.57 -7.96
C TYR A 376 15.59 14.60 -7.02
N PHE A 377 14.39 14.70 -7.60
CA PHE A 377 13.10 14.71 -6.90
C PHE A 377 12.67 13.35 -6.32
N SER A 378 13.27 12.22 -6.74
CA SER A 378 12.74 10.89 -6.42
C SER A 378 12.83 10.56 -4.92
N ASN A 379 11.68 10.38 -4.28
CA ASN A 379 11.57 9.96 -2.88
C ASN A 379 12.31 8.65 -2.62
N ARG A 380 12.85 8.56 -1.40
CA ARG A 380 13.64 7.41 -0.90
C ARG A 380 13.79 7.37 0.62
N ASP A 381 13.21 8.32 1.35
CA ASP A 381 13.28 8.35 2.81
C ASP A 381 12.15 7.52 3.43
N LEU A 382 12.44 6.89 4.57
CA LEU A 382 11.54 6.04 5.34
C LEU A 382 11.62 6.39 6.83
N GLU A 383 10.55 6.11 7.56
CA GLU A 383 10.53 6.19 9.02
C GLU A 383 11.56 5.24 9.67
N PRO A 384 12.09 5.56 10.87
CA PRO A 384 13.11 4.75 11.55
C PRO A 384 12.75 3.27 11.78
N ASN A 385 11.47 2.98 12.00
CA ASN A 385 10.92 1.62 12.16
C ASN A 385 10.80 0.83 10.85
N HIS A 386 10.98 1.47 9.69
CA HIS A 386 10.83 0.88 8.35
C HIS A 386 12.10 0.97 7.49
N LEU A 387 13.23 1.46 8.04
CA LEU A 387 14.47 1.69 7.28
C LEU A 387 14.98 0.48 6.50
N ASP A 388 14.75 -0.74 7.00
CA ASP A 388 15.20 -1.99 6.36
C ASP A 388 14.35 -2.38 5.15
N LEU A 389 13.11 -1.88 5.00
CA LEU A 389 12.26 -2.18 3.84
C LEU A 389 12.88 -1.66 2.54
N PRO A 390 12.88 -2.42 1.43
CA PRO A 390 13.37 -1.96 0.15
C PRO A 390 12.30 -1.13 -0.55
N LYS A 391 12.23 0.13 -0.14
CA LYS A 391 11.41 1.19 -0.71
C LYS A 391 12.35 2.34 -1.09
N PRO A 392 12.45 2.74 -2.38
CA PRO A 392 11.86 2.05 -3.52
C PRO A 392 12.45 0.64 -3.70
N LEU A 393 11.67 -0.28 -4.29
CA LEU A 393 12.13 -1.64 -4.57
C LEU A 393 13.08 -1.66 -5.77
N VAL A 394 12.73 -0.89 -6.80
CA VAL A 394 13.46 -0.68 -8.05
C VAL A 394 13.30 0.75 -8.50
N VAL A 395 14.14 1.17 -9.43
CA VAL A 395 13.97 2.44 -10.17
C VAL A 395 13.69 2.16 -11.64
N ALA A 396 13.00 3.09 -12.30
CA ALA A 396 12.71 3.04 -13.73
C ALA A 396 12.78 4.45 -14.35
N PRO A 397 12.87 4.57 -15.69
CA PRO A 397 12.86 5.86 -16.36
C PRO A 397 11.59 6.64 -16.01
N GLY A 398 11.74 7.76 -15.29
CA GLY A 398 10.64 8.67 -14.99
C GLY A 398 10.84 10.06 -15.59
N GLU A 399 11.99 10.31 -16.22
CA GLU A 399 12.19 11.36 -17.21
C GLU A 399 12.06 10.70 -18.60
N ILE A 400 10.93 10.89 -19.28
CA ILE A 400 10.57 10.20 -20.52
C ILE A 400 10.45 11.21 -21.68
N ILE A 401 11.13 10.91 -22.78
CA ILE A 401 11.05 11.69 -24.03
C ILE A 401 9.80 11.27 -24.82
N LEU A 402 9.00 12.25 -25.22
CA LEU A 402 7.84 12.09 -26.09
C LEU A 402 8.23 12.23 -27.58
N GLN A 403 7.32 11.89 -28.49
CA GLN A 403 7.58 11.96 -29.95
C GLN A 403 7.81 13.39 -30.46
N ASN A 404 7.24 14.41 -29.79
CA ASN A 404 7.49 15.83 -30.05
C ASN A 404 8.82 16.33 -29.43
N SER A 405 9.64 15.45 -28.87
CA SER A 405 10.89 15.76 -28.14
C SER A 405 10.74 16.52 -26.82
N GLU A 406 9.51 16.70 -26.31
CA GLU A 406 9.30 17.17 -24.94
C GLU A 406 9.66 16.07 -23.93
N THR A 407 9.97 16.46 -22.70
CA THR A 407 10.29 15.53 -21.60
C THR A 407 9.27 15.66 -20.48
N ILE A 408 8.60 14.55 -20.16
CA ILE A 408 7.75 14.45 -18.96
C ILE A 408 8.57 13.87 -17.81
N LEU A 409 8.37 14.37 -16.59
CA LEU A 409 9.20 14.06 -15.43
C LEU A 409 8.37 13.72 -14.18
N GLY A 410 8.71 12.61 -13.51
CA GLY A 410 8.10 12.18 -12.25
C GLY A 410 8.20 10.68 -11.98
N THR A 411 8.20 10.29 -10.70
CA THR A 411 8.02 8.88 -10.29
C THR A 411 6.68 8.32 -10.75
N SER A 412 5.67 9.18 -10.92
CA SER A 412 4.40 8.92 -11.60
C SER A 412 4.54 8.31 -12.99
N TYR A 413 5.64 8.60 -13.70
CA TYR A 413 5.92 8.06 -15.02
C TYR A 413 6.87 6.86 -14.98
N ALA A 414 7.65 6.68 -13.90
CA ALA A 414 8.46 5.49 -13.66
C ALA A 414 7.60 4.26 -13.26
N ALA A 415 6.60 4.46 -12.40
CA ALA A 415 5.68 3.40 -11.97
C ALA A 415 4.99 2.65 -13.13
N PRO A 416 4.37 3.32 -14.14
CA PRO A 416 3.71 2.63 -15.24
C PRO A 416 4.66 1.84 -16.15
N VAL A 417 5.95 2.21 -16.21
CA VAL A 417 6.98 1.40 -16.91
C VAL A 417 7.10 0.03 -16.23
N VAL A 418 7.21 0.02 -14.90
CA VAL A 418 7.27 -1.21 -14.09
C VAL A 418 5.95 -2.00 -14.18
N THR A 419 4.79 -1.33 -14.10
CA THR A 419 3.47 -1.94 -14.29
C THR A 419 3.36 -2.67 -15.62
N GLY A 420 3.75 -2.02 -16.72
CA GLY A 420 3.74 -2.61 -18.07
C GLY A 420 4.72 -3.79 -18.19
N ALA A 421 5.90 -3.68 -17.59
CA ALA A 421 6.91 -4.74 -17.59
C ALA A 421 6.43 -6.01 -16.85
N ILE A 422 5.92 -5.87 -15.62
CA ILE A 422 5.31 -6.97 -14.84
C ILE A 422 4.17 -7.62 -15.65
N SER A 423 3.32 -6.80 -16.26
CA SER A 423 2.18 -7.30 -17.05
C SER A 423 2.62 -8.08 -18.30
N ASN A 424 3.71 -7.69 -18.96
CA ASN A 424 4.32 -8.49 -20.03
C ASN A 424 4.88 -9.83 -19.52
N ILE A 425 5.55 -9.85 -18.36
CA ILE A 425 6.08 -11.10 -17.76
C ILE A 425 4.94 -12.09 -17.48
N PHE A 426 3.85 -11.68 -16.81
CA PHE A 426 2.72 -12.59 -16.54
C PHE A 426 1.92 -12.97 -17.80
N LYS A 427 1.94 -12.15 -18.85
CA LYS A 427 1.37 -12.50 -20.17
C LYS A 427 2.16 -13.61 -20.88
N LYS A 428 3.49 -13.58 -20.77
CA LYS A 428 4.43 -14.59 -21.32
C LYS A 428 4.46 -15.86 -20.47
N PHE A 429 4.69 -15.73 -19.17
CA PHE A 429 4.81 -16.83 -18.21
C PHE A 429 3.51 -17.02 -17.41
N ARG A 430 2.45 -17.47 -18.07
CA ARG A 430 1.10 -17.51 -17.46
C ARG A 430 0.96 -18.40 -16.24
N TYR A 431 1.78 -19.44 -16.13
CA TYR A 431 1.81 -20.30 -14.95
C TYR A 431 2.24 -19.54 -13.68
N LEU A 432 2.95 -18.41 -13.83
CA LEU A 432 3.32 -17.50 -12.74
C LEU A 432 2.17 -16.55 -12.33
N ASN A 433 1.09 -16.49 -13.11
CA ASN A 433 -0.05 -15.60 -12.87
C ASN A 433 -1.02 -16.17 -11.81
N ASN A 434 -0.50 -16.69 -10.70
CA ASN A 434 -1.24 -17.38 -9.63
C ASN A 434 -1.49 -16.45 -8.42
N ASP A 435 -2.75 -16.29 -7.97
CA ASP A 435 -3.12 -15.39 -6.87
C ASP A 435 -2.28 -15.62 -5.58
N THR A 436 -1.84 -16.85 -5.29
CA THR A 436 -1.04 -17.20 -4.10
C THR A 436 0.40 -16.65 -4.15
N TYR A 437 1.02 -16.60 -5.32
CA TYR A 437 2.47 -16.32 -5.47
C TYR A 437 2.79 -15.12 -6.37
N ARG A 438 1.80 -14.50 -7.04
CA ARG A 438 2.04 -13.44 -8.05
C ARG A 438 2.86 -12.26 -7.51
N VAL A 439 2.58 -11.83 -6.27
CA VAL A 439 3.28 -10.70 -5.65
C VAL A 439 4.75 -11.01 -5.36
N PRO A 440 5.11 -12.09 -4.62
CA PRO A 440 6.52 -12.41 -4.39
C PRO A 440 7.24 -12.77 -5.71
N ILE A 441 6.57 -13.43 -6.67
CA ILE A 441 7.16 -13.64 -8.00
C ILE A 441 7.55 -12.30 -8.65
N ALA A 442 6.64 -11.31 -8.67
CA ALA A 442 6.93 -9.99 -9.24
C ALA A 442 8.08 -9.28 -8.52
N MET A 443 8.11 -9.32 -7.18
CA MET A 443 9.15 -8.67 -6.38
C MET A 443 10.53 -9.34 -6.56
N SER A 444 10.59 -10.68 -6.54
CA SER A 444 11.84 -11.42 -6.76
C SER A 444 12.37 -11.28 -8.19
N ILE A 445 11.50 -11.33 -9.21
CA ILE A 445 11.91 -11.10 -10.61
C ILE A 445 12.50 -9.70 -10.79
N LEU A 446 11.86 -8.66 -10.25
CA LEU A 446 12.37 -7.29 -10.34
C LEU A 446 13.70 -7.13 -9.59
N ALA A 447 13.83 -7.69 -8.39
CA ALA A 447 15.02 -7.52 -7.57
C ALA A 447 16.26 -8.26 -8.12
N SER A 448 16.10 -9.47 -8.65
CA SER A 448 17.22 -10.24 -9.23
C SER A 448 17.64 -9.73 -10.61
N SER A 449 16.71 -9.17 -11.40
CA SER A 449 16.99 -8.67 -12.75
C SER A 449 17.61 -7.28 -12.78
N ALA A 450 17.25 -6.42 -11.82
CA ALA A 450 17.71 -5.04 -11.80
C ALA A 450 19.23 -4.90 -11.63
N HIS A 451 19.81 -3.86 -12.24
CA HIS A 451 21.24 -3.55 -12.16
C HIS A 451 21.49 -2.21 -11.46
N LEU A 452 22.58 -2.14 -10.68
CA LEU A 452 22.99 -0.92 -9.97
C LEU A 452 23.91 -0.05 -10.86
N PRO A 453 24.05 1.25 -10.57
CA PRO A 453 24.94 2.12 -11.34
C PRO A 453 26.42 1.76 -11.13
N LYS A 454 27.21 1.66 -12.21
CA LYS A 454 28.61 1.20 -12.19
C LYS A 454 29.55 2.07 -11.34
N TYR A 455 29.40 3.40 -11.39
CA TYR A 455 30.37 4.37 -10.83
C TYR A 455 29.83 5.19 -9.65
N LYS A 456 28.97 4.62 -8.79
CA LYS A 456 28.49 5.29 -7.58
C LYS A 456 28.70 4.45 -6.34
N ILE A 457 28.91 5.12 -5.21
CA ILE A 457 28.98 4.48 -3.89
C ILE A 457 27.59 3.92 -3.57
N ILE A 458 27.49 2.59 -3.57
CA ILE A 458 26.27 1.85 -3.19
C ILE A 458 26.23 1.73 -1.66
N ASN A 459 25.13 2.16 -1.05
CA ASN A 459 24.93 2.19 0.39
C ASN A 459 23.87 1.14 0.75
N LYS A 460 24.32 -0.11 0.90
CA LYS A 460 23.45 -1.28 1.11
C LYS A 460 22.77 -1.29 2.48
N LYS A 461 21.57 -1.86 2.51
CA LYS A 461 20.82 -2.30 3.69
C LYS A 461 21.19 -3.76 4.03
N SER A 462 20.74 -4.23 5.19
CA SER A 462 20.92 -5.62 5.66
C SER A 462 20.36 -6.68 4.71
N ASN A 463 19.20 -6.41 4.11
CA ASN A 463 18.59 -7.24 3.05
C ASN A 463 19.27 -7.15 1.67
N GLY A 464 20.43 -6.47 1.56
CA GLY A 464 21.23 -6.37 0.35
C GLY A 464 20.81 -5.30 -0.68
N PHE A 465 19.68 -4.63 -0.49
CA PHE A 465 19.20 -3.54 -1.35
C PHE A 465 19.95 -2.22 -1.10
N ASP A 466 20.07 -1.36 -2.12
CA ASP A 466 20.61 -0.01 -1.96
C ASP A 466 19.55 0.98 -1.41
N LYS A 467 19.99 1.91 -0.54
CA LYS A 467 19.10 2.93 0.07
C LYS A 467 18.49 3.93 -0.91
N THR A 468 19.13 4.19 -2.05
CA THR A 468 18.68 5.16 -3.06
C THR A 468 17.98 4.48 -4.24
N TYR A 469 18.51 3.34 -4.67
CA TYR A 469 18.15 2.68 -5.92
C TYR A 469 17.34 1.39 -5.73
N GLY A 470 17.17 0.91 -4.50
CA GLY A 470 16.59 -0.41 -4.24
C GLY A 470 17.49 -1.50 -4.84
N ALA A 471 16.91 -2.38 -5.66
CA ALA A 471 17.69 -3.34 -6.43
C ALA A 471 18.38 -2.72 -7.67
N GLY A 472 18.02 -1.50 -8.05
CA GLY A 472 18.56 -0.81 -9.22
C GLY A 472 17.53 -0.56 -10.33
N LEU A 473 18.04 -0.25 -11.52
CA LEU A 473 17.25 -0.04 -12.72
C LEU A 473 16.79 -1.38 -13.29
N ILE A 474 15.50 -1.47 -13.64
CA ILE A 474 14.93 -2.69 -14.26
C ILE A 474 15.60 -3.04 -15.60
N ASP A 475 15.74 -4.34 -15.86
CA ASP A 475 16.27 -4.89 -17.11
C ASP A 475 15.32 -6.00 -17.60
N PHE A 476 14.66 -5.79 -18.73
CA PHE A 476 13.56 -6.64 -19.17
C PHE A 476 14.02 -8.02 -19.67
N GLU A 477 15.14 -8.12 -20.41
CA GLU A 477 15.67 -9.45 -20.78
C GLU A 477 16.10 -10.23 -19.54
N LYS A 478 16.65 -9.56 -18.51
CA LYS A 478 16.96 -10.22 -17.22
C LYS A 478 15.70 -10.55 -16.42
N MET A 479 14.59 -9.82 -16.58
CA MET A 479 13.29 -10.22 -16.02
C MET A 479 12.75 -11.51 -16.67
N ILE A 480 13.05 -11.77 -17.96
CA ILE A 480 12.71 -13.05 -18.61
C ILE A 480 13.54 -14.18 -18.02
N GLU A 481 14.86 -14.02 -17.91
CA GLU A 481 15.75 -15.02 -17.28
C GLU A 481 15.34 -15.33 -15.83
N ALA A 482 15.03 -14.29 -15.04
CA ALA A 482 14.51 -14.46 -13.69
C ALA A 482 13.14 -15.17 -13.64
N ALA A 483 12.31 -15.02 -14.67
CA ALA A 483 11.03 -15.73 -14.78
C ALA A 483 11.21 -17.21 -15.18
N GLU A 484 12.27 -17.55 -15.91
CA GLU A 484 12.61 -18.93 -16.27
C GLU A 484 13.25 -19.70 -15.09
N ASN A 485 13.97 -18.98 -14.21
CA ASN A 485 14.66 -19.52 -13.04
C ASN A 485 13.84 -19.50 -11.73
N ILE A 486 12.59 -19.02 -11.77
CA ILE A 486 11.76 -18.83 -10.58
C ILE A 486 11.33 -20.15 -9.92
N HIS A 487 11.39 -20.19 -8.60
CA HIS A 487 10.81 -21.23 -7.77
C HIS A 487 9.86 -20.62 -6.75
N THR A 488 8.78 -21.34 -6.42
CA THR A 488 7.76 -20.91 -5.45
C THR A 488 7.44 -22.03 -4.48
N MET A 489 7.28 -21.67 -3.22
CA MET A 489 7.03 -22.60 -2.11
C MET A 489 6.18 -21.93 -1.04
N SER A 490 5.41 -22.72 -0.31
CA SER A 490 4.77 -22.27 0.93
C SER A 490 5.62 -22.71 2.11
N ALA A 491 5.70 -21.88 3.15
CA ALA A 491 6.24 -22.28 4.44
C ALA A 491 5.14 -22.19 5.51
N SER A 492 4.86 -23.32 6.17
CA SER A 492 3.88 -23.42 7.26
C SER A 492 4.51 -23.04 8.60
N LYS A 493 3.67 -22.87 9.63
CA LYS A 493 4.14 -22.69 11.01
C LYS A 493 5.03 -23.84 11.46
N ASN A 494 4.64 -25.08 11.15
CA ASN A 494 5.22 -26.30 11.69
C ASN A 494 6.49 -26.76 10.95
N ASP A 495 6.88 -26.06 9.87
CA ASP A 495 8.09 -26.36 9.12
C ASP A 495 9.30 -25.98 9.98
N ASN A 496 9.85 -26.97 10.69
CA ASN A 496 11.01 -26.82 11.58
C ASN A 496 12.34 -27.01 10.82
N GLU A 497 12.30 -27.15 9.50
CA GLU A 497 13.49 -27.30 8.67
C GLU A 497 14.27 -25.99 8.58
N ALA A 498 15.55 -26.04 8.99
CA ALA A 498 16.44 -24.89 8.93
C ALA A 498 16.79 -24.48 7.47
N ILE A 499 16.61 -25.38 6.50
CA ILE A 499 16.74 -25.12 5.05
C ILE A 499 15.43 -25.55 4.40
N ILE A 500 14.66 -24.61 3.86
CA ILE A 500 13.37 -24.88 3.20
C ILE A 500 13.48 -24.96 1.66
N TYR A 501 14.63 -24.59 1.10
CA TYR A 501 14.91 -24.70 -0.33
C TYR A 501 16.41 -24.81 -0.61
N THR A 502 16.76 -25.56 -1.65
CA THR A 502 18.11 -25.62 -2.23
C THR A 502 18.00 -25.53 -3.75
N SER A 503 18.78 -24.65 -4.38
CA SER A 503 18.80 -24.47 -5.82
C SER A 503 19.45 -25.65 -6.54
N LYS A 504 19.23 -25.72 -7.86
CA LYS A 504 20.13 -26.47 -8.76
C LYS A 504 21.56 -25.89 -8.67
N ILE A 505 22.54 -26.73 -8.97
CA ILE A 505 23.96 -26.30 -9.04
C ILE A 505 24.15 -25.35 -10.23
N LEU A 506 24.88 -24.27 -10.00
CA LEU A 506 25.23 -23.22 -10.96
C LEU A 506 26.75 -23.24 -11.17
N ALA A 507 27.19 -23.54 -12.39
CA ALA A 507 28.59 -23.39 -12.77
C ALA A 507 28.86 -21.93 -13.17
N LEU A 508 29.69 -21.23 -12.40
CA LEU A 508 30.01 -19.82 -12.63
C LEU A 508 31.49 -19.64 -12.94
N ASN A 509 31.77 -18.84 -13.97
CA ASN A 509 33.11 -18.44 -14.39
C ASN A 509 33.55 -17.14 -13.69
N PRO A 510 34.85 -16.83 -13.64
CA PRO A 510 35.37 -15.53 -13.19
C PRO A 510 34.64 -14.33 -13.81
N GLY A 511 34.40 -13.29 -13.01
CA GLY A 511 33.81 -12.04 -13.46
C GLY A 511 32.30 -12.07 -13.73
N GLN A 512 31.64 -13.23 -13.62
CA GLN A 512 30.17 -13.30 -13.65
C GLN A 512 29.58 -12.73 -12.36
N GLN A 513 28.47 -12.01 -12.47
CA GLN A 513 27.70 -11.57 -11.31
C GLN A 513 26.40 -12.37 -11.23
N LEU A 514 26.25 -13.11 -10.13
CA LEU A 514 25.04 -13.80 -9.73
C LEU A 514 24.20 -12.85 -8.87
N ASN A 515 22.98 -12.55 -9.32
CA ASN A 515 21.97 -11.88 -8.52
C ASN A 515 20.94 -12.93 -8.09
N ILE A 516 20.60 -13.02 -6.80
CA ILE A 516 19.56 -13.91 -6.30
C ILE A 516 18.61 -13.08 -5.44
N ALA A 517 17.30 -13.20 -5.67
CA ALA A 517 16.29 -12.54 -4.87
C ALA A 517 15.28 -13.54 -4.32
N LEU A 518 14.95 -13.37 -3.04
CA LEU A 518 14.00 -14.16 -2.26
C LEU A 518 12.95 -13.21 -1.71
N SER A 519 11.66 -13.47 -1.88
CA SER A 519 10.60 -12.65 -1.30
C SER A 519 9.40 -13.46 -0.82
N TRP A 520 8.69 -12.91 0.16
CA TRP A 520 7.50 -13.50 0.74
C TRP A 520 6.45 -12.45 1.06
N MET A 521 5.23 -12.89 1.36
CA MET A 521 4.10 -11.99 1.58
C MET A 521 3.82 -11.74 3.06
N PHE A 522 3.46 -10.50 3.39
CA PHE A 522 2.76 -10.21 4.63
C PHE A 522 1.33 -10.75 4.57
N ASN A 523 0.90 -11.49 5.60
CA ASN A 523 -0.39 -12.18 5.59
C ASN A 523 -1.61 -11.28 5.88
N ALA A 524 -1.41 -10.02 6.29
CA ALA A 524 -2.44 -8.99 6.40
C ALA A 524 -3.70 -9.40 7.21
N GLY A 525 -3.48 -10.20 8.26
CA GLY A 525 -4.50 -10.70 9.18
C GLY A 525 -5.38 -11.82 8.63
N LEU A 526 -5.08 -12.39 7.47
CA LEU A 526 -5.85 -13.50 6.89
C LEU A 526 -5.66 -14.80 7.68
N LEU A 527 -6.78 -15.49 7.89
CA LEU A 527 -6.85 -16.77 8.60
C LEU A 527 -7.02 -17.93 7.62
N LYS A 528 -6.50 -19.11 8.00
CA LYS A 528 -6.60 -20.36 7.23
C LYS A 528 -8.00 -20.96 7.31
N GLU A 529 -8.56 -20.96 8.51
CA GLU A 529 -9.92 -21.38 8.82
C GLU A 529 -10.69 -20.21 9.46
N ASN A 530 -12.03 -20.24 9.33
CA ASN A 530 -12.87 -19.25 9.99
C ASN A 530 -12.75 -19.42 11.52
N GLU A 531 -12.36 -18.36 12.22
CA GLU A 531 -12.43 -18.35 13.68
C GLU A 531 -13.88 -18.16 14.10
N ASN A 532 -14.48 -19.22 14.66
CA ASN A 532 -15.86 -19.19 15.10
C ASN A 532 -16.07 -18.12 16.17
N LYS A 533 -17.13 -17.33 15.96
CA LYS A 533 -17.69 -16.44 16.97
C LYS A 533 -18.01 -17.26 18.23
N PRO A 534 -17.82 -16.72 19.45
CA PRO A 534 -18.34 -17.36 20.66
C PRO A 534 -19.83 -17.67 20.52
N GLU A 535 -20.23 -18.86 20.99
CA GLU A 535 -21.62 -19.32 21.02
C GLU A 535 -22.13 -19.37 22.46
N LEU A 536 -23.42 -19.05 22.64
CA LEU A 536 -24.06 -19.14 23.95
C LEU A 536 -24.37 -20.62 24.21
N GLN A 537 -23.72 -21.22 25.21
CA GLN A 537 -24.01 -22.60 25.58
C GLN A 537 -25.45 -22.72 26.11
N HIS A 538 -26.25 -23.58 25.50
CA HIS A 538 -27.58 -23.91 25.99
C HIS A 538 -27.48 -24.83 27.22
N PRO A 539 -28.35 -24.66 28.23
CA PRO A 539 -28.42 -25.57 29.37
C PRO A 539 -28.82 -26.97 28.89
N SER A 540 -28.22 -27.97 29.51
CA SER A 540 -28.57 -29.38 29.29
C SER A 540 -29.93 -29.73 29.89
N TRP A 541 -30.53 -30.85 29.46
CA TRP A 541 -31.85 -31.27 29.94
C TRP A 541 -31.88 -31.57 31.44
N TRP A 542 -30.76 -32.04 32.01
CA TRP A 542 -30.63 -32.28 33.46
C TRP A 542 -30.48 -31.00 34.29
N GLU A 543 -29.93 -29.93 33.71
CA GLU A 543 -29.85 -28.61 34.37
C GLU A 543 -31.22 -27.93 34.46
N TRP A 544 -32.14 -28.25 33.53
CA TRP A 544 -33.52 -27.76 33.56
C TRP A 544 -34.32 -28.23 34.79
N LEU A 545 -33.88 -29.31 35.45
CA LEU A 545 -34.47 -29.82 36.69
C LEU A 545 -34.15 -28.96 37.93
N PHE A 546 -33.19 -28.03 37.83
CA PHE A 546 -32.79 -27.15 38.94
C PHE A 546 -32.89 -25.66 38.54
N PRO A 547 -34.11 -25.10 38.43
CA PRO A 547 -34.35 -23.82 37.75
C PRO A 547 -33.60 -22.62 38.35
N THR A 548 -33.35 -22.59 39.66
CA THR A 548 -32.58 -21.51 40.31
C THR A 548 -31.08 -21.58 39.99
N LEU A 549 -30.49 -22.79 40.01
CA LEU A 549 -29.11 -23.03 39.59
C LEU A 549 -28.93 -22.79 38.08
N ALA A 550 -29.91 -23.20 37.27
CA ALA A 550 -29.93 -22.93 35.84
C ALA A 550 -29.94 -21.41 35.55
N LEU A 551 -30.74 -20.62 36.28
CA LEU A 551 -30.79 -19.16 36.10
C LEU A 551 -29.47 -18.46 36.46
N VAL A 552 -28.83 -18.85 37.58
CA VAL A 552 -27.53 -18.31 37.99
C VAL A 552 -26.42 -18.72 37.00
N LYS A 553 -26.45 -19.95 36.50
CA LYS A 553 -25.49 -20.42 35.49
C LYS A 553 -25.69 -19.72 34.14
N GLN A 554 -26.94 -19.57 33.67
CA GLN A 554 -27.26 -18.86 32.42
C GLN A 554 -26.86 -17.38 32.46
N THR A 555 -27.09 -16.70 33.59
CA THR A 555 -26.68 -15.29 33.73
C THR A 555 -25.15 -15.14 33.73
N ALA A 556 -24.43 -16.02 34.42
CA ALA A 556 -22.96 -16.06 34.36
C ALA A 556 -22.44 -16.39 32.94
N GLN A 557 -23.03 -17.39 32.27
CA GLN A 557 -22.70 -17.76 30.88
C GLN A 557 -23.00 -16.62 29.90
N GLY A 558 -24.09 -15.86 30.10
CA GLY A 558 -24.42 -14.67 29.30
C GLY A 558 -23.39 -13.54 29.45
N ILE A 559 -22.89 -13.31 30.66
CA ILE A 559 -21.83 -12.31 30.92
C ILE A 559 -20.50 -12.76 30.28
N ASP A 560 -20.10 -14.01 30.48
CA ASP A 560 -18.89 -14.60 29.86
C ASP A 560 -18.98 -14.59 28.33
N TYR A 561 -20.16 -14.90 27.77
CA TYR A 561 -20.45 -14.80 26.34
C TYR A 561 -20.28 -13.38 25.81
N GLU A 562 -20.89 -12.37 26.44
CA GLU A 562 -20.77 -10.98 25.99
C GLU A 562 -19.34 -10.44 26.13
N LEU A 563 -18.58 -10.86 27.14
CA LEU A 563 -17.16 -10.53 27.29
C LEU A 563 -16.32 -11.14 26.16
N LYS A 564 -16.42 -12.46 25.93
CA LYS A 564 -15.72 -13.17 24.84
C LYS A 564 -16.12 -12.64 23.47
N LEU A 565 -17.40 -12.35 23.27
CA LEU A 565 -17.92 -11.79 22.03
C LEU A 565 -17.34 -10.39 21.77
N LYS A 566 -17.29 -9.54 22.80
CA LYS A 566 -16.69 -8.21 22.72
C LYS A 566 -15.19 -8.26 22.41
N GLU A 567 -14.47 -9.19 23.04
CA GLU A 567 -13.05 -9.45 22.76
C GLU A 567 -12.85 -9.89 21.29
N TRP A 568 -13.56 -10.94 20.88
CA TRP A 568 -13.49 -11.47 19.51
C TRP A 568 -13.82 -10.39 18.46
N LYS A 569 -14.81 -9.52 18.73
CA LYS A 569 -15.15 -8.36 17.87
C LYS A 569 -14.05 -7.31 17.76
N ASN A 570 -13.26 -7.10 18.80
CA ASN A 570 -12.11 -6.18 18.76
C ASN A 570 -10.92 -6.80 18.02
N GLN A 571 -10.82 -8.13 18.02
CA GLN A 571 -9.80 -8.89 17.31
C GLN A 571 -10.10 -9.04 15.80
N HIS A 572 -11.38 -9.16 15.42
CA HIS A 572 -11.79 -9.55 14.06
C HIS A 572 -12.47 -8.44 13.24
N ILE A 573 -12.17 -8.43 11.93
CA ILE A 573 -12.90 -7.70 10.88
C ILE A 573 -14.08 -8.55 10.39
N ASN A 574 -13.81 -9.82 10.08
CA ASN A 574 -14.79 -10.86 9.71
C ASN A 574 -14.27 -12.23 10.22
N GLU A 575 -15.00 -13.31 9.95
CA GLU A 575 -14.65 -14.65 10.46
C GLU A 575 -13.28 -15.18 9.95
N ASN A 576 -12.74 -14.66 8.84
CA ASN A 576 -11.44 -15.05 8.26
C ASN A 576 -10.38 -13.94 8.24
N ARG A 577 -10.58 -12.84 8.98
CA ARG A 577 -9.64 -11.73 8.98
C ARG A 577 -9.58 -10.98 10.32
N LEU A 578 -8.37 -10.87 10.85
CA LEU A 578 -8.01 -10.08 12.03
C LEU A 578 -7.89 -8.58 11.71
N GLN A 579 -8.00 -7.74 12.75
CA GLN A 579 -7.64 -6.33 12.71
C GLN A 579 -6.11 -6.16 12.73
N LEU A 580 -5.61 -4.98 12.36
CA LEU A 580 -4.16 -4.68 12.30
C LEU A 580 -3.47 -4.87 13.66
N GLU A 581 -4.06 -4.34 14.74
CA GLU A 581 -3.52 -4.44 16.10
C GLU A 581 -3.42 -5.89 16.56
N GLU A 582 -4.47 -6.69 16.34
CA GLU A 582 -4.50 -8.11 16.68
C GLU A 582 -3.54 -8.94 15.81
N THR A 583 -3.40 -8.61 14.53
CA THR A 583 -2.42 -9.24 13.63
C THR A 583 -1.00 -9.05 14.19
N ASN A 584 -0.64 -7.80 14.53
CA ASN A 584 0.64 -7.49 15.14
C ASN A 584 0.83 -8.19 16.50
N SER A 585 -0.22 -8.26 17.32
CA SER A 585 -0.22 -8.95 18.62
C SER A 585 0.11 -10.44 18.47
N ARG A 586 -0.63 -11.17 17.62
CA ARG A 586 -0.42 -12.61 17.37
C ARG A 586 0.93 -12.92 16.74
N GLN A 587 1.52 -11.99 15.98
CA GLN A 587 2.88 -12.10 15.44
C GLN A 587 3.99 -11.63 16.41
N GLN A 588 3.67 -11.38 17.69
CA GLN A 588 4.60 -10.89 18.72
C GLN A 588 5.32 -9.59 18.32
N HIS A 589 4.61 -8.69 17.65
CA HIS A 589 5.10 -7.43 17.06
C HIS A 589 6.23 -7.56 16.03
N ASN A 590 6.45 -8.76 15.48
CA ASN A 590 7.33 -8.98 14.33
C ASN A 590 6.47 -8.97 13.06
N LEU A 591 6.87 -8.20 12.04
CA LEU A 591 6.05 -8.06 10.82
C LEU A 591 6.12 -9.29 9.91
N PHE A 592 7.29 -9.94 9.87
CA PHE A 592 7.61 -10.98 8.89
C PHE A 592 8.27 -12.18 9.57
N SER A 593 8.00 -13.38 9.06
CA SER A 593 8.88 -14.53 9.28
C SER A 593 10.28 -14.24 8.73
N ASP A 594 11.28 -14.86 9.33
CA ASP A 594 12.70 -14.60 9.11
C ASP A 594 13.29 -15.68 8.20
N TYR A 595 13.49 -15.31 6.94
CA TYR A 595 14.09 -16.15 5.92
C TYR A 595 15.36 -15.50 5.39
N ASP A 596 16.49 -16.16 5.57
CA ASP A 596 17.78 -15.74 5.01
C ASP A 596 18.05 -16.44 3.68
N LEU A 597 18.63 -15.68 2.77
CA LEU A 597 19.19 -16.16 1.53
C LEU A 597 20.70 -16.37 1.68
N VAL A 598 21.17 -17.59 1.42
CA VAL A 598 22.58 -17.97 1.55
C VAL A 598 23.11 -18.53 0.25
N LEU A 599 24.25 -18.02 -0.21
CA LEU A 599 25.02 -18.55 -1.34
C LEU A 599 26.13 -19.48 -0.81
N GLU A 600 26.15 -20.70 -1.33
CA GLU A 600 27.13 -21.72 -0.99
C GLU A 600 27.98 -22.06 -2.24
N LYS A 601 29.27 -22.34 -2.03
CA LYS A 601 30.22 -22.83 -3.04
C LYS A 601 30.69 -24.23 -2.64
N ILE A 602 31.01 -25.10 -3.60
CA ILE A 602 31.72 -26.34 -3.29
C ILE A 602 33.22 -26.04 -3.06
N ASN A 603 33.79 -26.58 -1.98
CA ASN A 603 35.21 -26.48 -1.66
C ASN A 603 36.02 -27.67 -2.21
N ASP A 604 37.35 -27.63 -2.04
CA ASP A 604 38.27 -28.67 -2.57
C ASP A 604 38.06 -30.07 -1.96
N LYS A 605 37.32 -30.18 -0.85
CA LYS A 605 36.93 -31.45 -0.23
C LYS A 605 35.60 -32.00 -0.75
N GLY A 606 34.91 -31.28 -1.62
CA GLY A 606 33.56 -31.61 -2.09
C GLY A 606 32.43 -31.17 -1.14
N GLU A 607 32.73 -30.38 -0.11
CA GLU A 607 31.77 -29.90 0.87
C GLU A 607 31.19 -28.54 0.46
N TRP A 608 29.95 -28.24 0.86
CA TRP A 608 29.31 -26.94 0.61
C TRP A 608 29.65 -25.95 1.73
N GLU A 609 30.33 -24.86 1.38
CA GLU A 609 30.66 -23.76 2.29
C GLU A 609 29.85 -22.50 1.96
N SER A 610 29.39 -21.78 2.99
CA SER A 610 28.73 -20.48 2.81
C SER A 610 29.75 -19.41 2.42
N VAL A 611 29.54 -18.76 1.28
CA VAL A 611 30.44 -17.71 0.74
C VAL A 611 29.80 -16.32 0.74
N PHE A 612 28.48 -16.23 0.87
CA PHE A 612 27.76 -14.96 0.99
C PHE A 612 26.36 -15.19 1.59
N SER A 613 25.82 -14.22 2.32
CA SER A 613 24.42 -14.21 2.77
C SER A 613 23.82 -12.81 2.72
N SER A 614 22.49 -12.76 2.59
CA SER A 614 21.66 -11.64 3.05
C SER A 614 21.00 -12.10 4.35
N GLN A 615 20.78 -11.16 5.29
CA GLN A 615 20.11 -11.47 6.56
C GLN A 615 19.28 -10.26 7.02
N SER A 616 17.96 -10.42 7.16
CA SER A 616 17.07 -9.29 7.46
C SER A 616 15.73 -9.66 8.11
N ILE A 617 15.74 -9.64 9.45
CA ILE A 617 14.57 -9.80 10.34
C ILE A 617 13.43 -8.75 10.17
N ARG A 618 13.59 -7.75 9.31
CA ARG A 618 12.69 -6.58 9.15
C ARG A 618 12.28 -6.29 7.69
N SER A 619 12.50 -7.23 6.79
CA SER A 619 12.10 -7.17 5.39
C SER A 619 11.27 -8.40 5.03
N ASN A 620 10.46 -8.31 3.97
CA ASN A 620 9.79 -9.46 3.35
C ASN A 620 10.46 -9.89 2.05
N ILE A 621 11.70 -9.46 1.84
CA ILE A 621 12.49 -9.71 0.63
C ILE A 621 13.98 -9.47 0.90
N GLU A 622 14.82 -10.27 0.25
CA GLU A 622 16.27 -10.31 0.35
C GLU A 622 16.93 -10.33 -1.04
N LEU A 623 18.16 -9.83 -1.15
CA LEU A 623 18.91 -9.71 -2.40
C LEU A 623 20.41 -9.95 -2.23
N ILE A 624 20.91 -11.07 -2.77
CA ILE A 624 22.34 -11.27 -2.99
C ILE A 624 22.71 -10.69 -4.36
N LYS A 625 23.80 -9.90 -4.40
CA LYS A 625 24.54 -9.59 -5.63
C LYS A 625 26.00 -9.92 -5.41
N PHE A 626 26.45 -11.03 -6.01
CA PHE A 626 27.77 -11.62 -5.80
C PHE A 626 28.53 -11.71 -7.12
N LYS A 627 29.73 -11.13 -7.18
CA LYS A 627 30.62 -11.22 -8.35
C LYS A 627 31.69 -12.29 -8.09
N THR A 628 31.74 -13.30 -8.94
CA THR A 628 32.71 -14.40 -8.84
C THR A 628 34.12 -13.91 -9.16
N ARG A 629 35.09 -14.39 -8.38
CA ARG A 629 36.53 -14.18 -8.64
C ARG A 629 37.10 -15.34 -9.44
N ASP A 630 36.77 -16.55 -9.00
CA ASP A 630 37.26 -17.81 -9.56
C ASP A 630 36.12 -18.64 -10.14
N PHE A 631 36.46 -19.62 -10.98
CA PHE A 631 35.52 -20.64 -11.39
C PHE A 631 35.05 -21.46 -10.17
N GLY A 632 33.79 -21.90 -10.19
CA GLY A 632 33.29 -22.82 -9.17
C GLY A 632 31.87 -23.29 -9.43
N LEU A 633 31.47 -24.32 -8.68
CA LEU A 633 30.09 -24.76 -8.57
C LEU A 633 29.48 -24.11 -7.34
N TYR A 634 28.37 -23.41 -7.55
CA TYR A 634 27.64 -22.68 -6.53
C TYR A 634 26.20 -23.21 -6.43
N ARG A 635 25.55 -22.99 -5.30
CA ARG A 635 24.10 -23.14 -5.12
C ARG A 635 23.62 -22.08 -4.14
N TYR A 636 22.33 -21.76 -4.13
CA TYR A 636 21.75 -20.96 -3.08
C TYR A 636 20.70 -21.75 -2.31
N VAL A 637 20.62 -21.47 -1.01
CA VAL A 637 19.67 -22.09 -0.09
C VAL A 637 18.86 -21.00 0.60
N VAL A 638 17.61 -21.32 0.93
CA VAL A 638 16.75 -20.45 1.75
C VAL A 638 16.62 -21.08 3.11
N LYS A 639 17.03 -20.33 4.15
CA LYS A 639 17.03 -20.79 5.54
C LYS A 639 15.90 -20.13 6.32
N LYS A 640 15.16 -20.90 7.11
CA LYS A 640 14.09 -20.40 7.98
C LYS A 640 14.61 -20.35 9.42
N TYR A 641 14.74 -19.15 9.98
CA TYR A 641 15.26 -18.96 11.35
C TYR A 641 14.16 -18.72 12.37
N LYS A 642 13.14 -17.94 12.01
CA LYS A 642 12.00 -17.61 12.87
C LYS A 642 10.73 -17.54 12.05
N THR A 643 9.61 -17.91 12.64
CA THR A 643 8.29 -17.71 12.03
C THR A 643 7.47 -16.70 12.80
N THR A 644 6.64 -15.94 12.09
CA THR A 644 5.56 -15.13 12.68
C THR A 644 4.19 -15.80 12.58
N LEU A 645 4.15 -17.00 12.02
CA LEU A 645 2.92 -17.76 11.83
C LEU A 645 2.39 -18.29 13.17
N PHE A 646 1.08 -18.13 13.37
CA PHE A 646 0.32 -18.67 14.50
C PHE A 646 -0.59 -19.82 14.02
N ASN A 647 -1.26 -20.54 14.92
CA ASN A 647 -1.91 -21.81 14.58
C ASN A 647 -2.92 -21.73 13.42
N ASN A 648 -3.60 -20.58 13.27
CA ASN A 648 -4.60 -20.33 12.24
C ASN A 648 -4.19 -19.26 11.21
N SER A 649 -2.91 -18.85 11.16
CA SER A 649 -2.45 -18.01 10.05
C SER A 649 -2.33 -18.85 8.77
N ILE A 650 -2.64 -18.26 7.62
CA ILE A 650 -2.25 -18.83 6.33
C ILE A 650 -0.73 -18.98 6.23
N ASP A 651 -0.28 -19.96 5.45
CA ASP A 651 1.14 -20.23 5.22
C ASP A 651 1.82 -19.06 4.47
N ASP A 652 3.12 -18.86 4.68
CA ASP A 652 3.87 -17.81 3.99
C ASP A 652 4.08 -18.19 2.51
N SER A 653 3.58 -17.36 1.59
CA SER A 653 3.82 -17.53 0.15
C SER A 653 5.20 -16.98 -0.22
N ILE A 654 6.12 -17.83 -0.66
CA ILE A 654 7.52 -17.46 -0.94
C ILE A 654 7.86 -17.69 -2.42
N ALA A 655 8.67 -16.80 -3.00
CA ALA A 655 9.29 -16.98 -4.31
C ALA A 655 10.78 -16.62 -4.30
N VAL A 656 11.60 -17.44 -4.95
CA VAL A 656 13.05 -17.22 -5.10
C VAL A 656 13.49 -17.40 -6.55
N THR A 657 14.38 -16.55 -7.05
CA THR A 657 14.96 -16.68 -8.40
C THR A 657 16.34 -16.05 -8.48
N HIS A 658 17.04 -16.32 -9.58
CA HIS A 658 18.37 -15.77 -9.85
C HIS A 658 18.53 -15.32 -11.31
N THR A 659 19.48 -14.42 -11.54
CA THR A 659 20.04 -14.10 -12.85
C THR A 659 21.56 -14.12 -12.80
N ILE A 660 22.18 -14.40 -13.94
CA ILE A 660 23.62 -14.42 -14.13
C ILE A 660 23.97 -13.39 -15.22
N THR A 661 24.77 -12.41 -14.86
CA THR A 661 25.30 -11.41 -15.79
C THR A 661 26.80 -11.63 -16.01
N LYS A 662 27.28 -11.28 -17.20
CA LYS A 662 28.69 -10.96 -17.42
C LYS A 662 28.76 -9.44 -17.48
N GLU A 663 29.59 -8.81 -16.66
CA GLU A 663 29.94 -7.41 -16.90
C GLU A 663 30.87 -7.37 -18.11
N ASN A 664 30.40 -6.73 -19.18
CA ASN A 664 31.25 -6.18 -20.24
C ASN A 664 31.87 -4.86 -19.78
#